data_AF-A0A8J6TQP8-F1
#
_entry.id   AF-A0A8J6TQP8-F1
#
_cell.length_a   1.000
_cell.length_b   1.000
_cell.length_c   1.000
_cell.angle_alpha   90.00
_cell.angle_beta   90.00
_cell.angle_gamma   90.00
#
_symmetry.space_group_name_H-M   'P 1'
#
loop_
_entity.id
_entity.type
_entity.pdbx_description
1 polymer ?
#
loop_
_entity_poly.entity_id
_entity_poly.type
_entity_poly.pdbx_seq_one_letter_code
_entity_poly.pdbx_strand_id
1 'polypeptide(L)'
;MPKKSKAKIKELIDLKTSLHTTKGFLYIVRKIDSLPDMERTNYGQARSLYQTTSKGKDLNALAQELEDFFGKPVKPAGKSMPLKLRFNPSIKDLGGIRKDQLLFIKKVKAGFYYGALWPWKKDPGKITVHLGFCSHKMSDKDFKKLKELVESKVRHEKVFKAFDSHIGTQVYGISLASFLQIASMEKISCLLKIQAVEKTGDLHILNGDLIAAETAGLTKKVAAAVIISWEDAVIEIEQPSAKKENEINQPVVQLLMEALKIKAKEAPGKKKPKFPKKDQTEAAAANLLALAEKISILKSKRFRKIAVALLVAGAVALGTVAALRFVKTRRIKKEYQSVLAQVENQQDPKQKIKLLQHFVNSHEQSEYAKNAQAKMKKVRTLFEKQSFNTVVINADKLLANNDYEKAMGVYREYLKKYPQSMHTIEIKKKTAEIVQHIDDRGYHAFVKTAGGDGVERIFSYIQYLEKYPNGKHRDEVNRLIADMAAEYYRFLEKQITICQNQKDWAQCIRLSDTFINIYPGHGRANEIKKARTLFQEKLKEKKTLANLMQKAEHAGSDYKAAKQIYFDYLSSHPDSPLKDKVIIELTKLKEQEELARLQSEREKIAALLKESKGRFVDKGNGTVIDTKTGLMWSMLDSLQELKKCLNYESAVKYVQDLRTGGYQDWRLPTESELTGIYKTKPFFPPRAAEWYWTSETYSRYSGGWQKMVNIVTTARETEWNKEQTYSQECGAVHAVRP
;
A
#
# COMPACT_ATOMS: atom_id res chain seq x y z
N MET A 1 20.70 39.85 -6.07
CA MET A 1 19.31 40.38 -6.12
C MET A 1 18.27 39.30 -5.75
N PRO A 2 17.70 39.28 -4.53
CA PRO A 2 16.78 38.22 -4.08
C PRO A 2 15.30 38.63 -4.04
N LYS A 3 14.84 39.49 -4.96
CA LYS A 3 13.42 39.93 -5.02
C LYS A 3 12.52 39.00 -5.86
N LYS A 4 13.07 38.20 -6.79
CA LYS A 4 12.28 37.32 -7.69
C LYS A 4 11.83 35.99 -7.06
N SER A 5 12.56 35.40 -6.10
CA SER A 5 12.15 34.13 -5.48
C SER A 5 11.09 34.33 -4.39
N LYS A 6 11.14 35.43 -3.63
CA LYS A 6 10.10 35.81 -2.65
C LYS A 6 8.74 36.08 -3.31
N ALA A 7 8.72 36.56 -4.57
CA ALA A 7 7.48 36.78 -5.32
C ALA A 7 6.79 35.46 -5.76
N LYS A 8 7.56 34.43 -6.16
CA LYS A 8 7.04 33.11 -6.58
C LYS A 8 6.43 32.31 -5.43
N ILE A 9 7.00 32.41 -4.23
CA ILE A 9 6.49 31.72 -3.03
C ILE A 9 5.23 32.44 -2.50
N LYS A 10 5.12 33.76 -2.71
CA LYS A 10 3.98 34.56 -2.28
C LYS A 10 2.69 34.27 -3.06
N GLU A 11 2.75 33.91 -4.35
CA GLU A 11 1.55 33.60 -5.16
C GLU A 11 0.86 32.28 -4.78
N LEU A 12 1.62 31.22 -4.48
CA LEU A 12 1.05 29.95 -4.01
C LEU A 12 0.51 30.08 -2.58
N ILE A 13 1.14 30.95 -1.78
CA ILE A 13 0.65 31.35 -0.46
C ILE A 13 -0.60 32.21 -0.60
N ASP A 14 -0.69 33.16 -1.54
CA ASP A 14 -1.86 34.03 -1.76
C ASP A 14 -3.08 33.29 -2.35
N LEU A 15 -2.88 32.25 -3.16
CA LEU A 15 -3.93 31.30 -3.54
C LEU A 15 -4.44 30.46 -2.35
N LYS A 16 -3.55 30.20 -1.37
CA LYS A 16 -3.92 29.67 -0.04
C LYS A 16 -4.57 30.73 0.85
N THR A 17 -4.21 32.02 0.78
CA THR A 17 -4.80 33.10 1.60
C THR A 17 -6.17 33.54 1.08
N SER A 18 -6.49 33.32 -0.20
CA SER A 18 -7.86 33.40 -0.73
C SER A 18 -8.60 32.05 -0.66
N LEU A 19 -8.37 31.29 0.43
CA LEU A 19 -8.96 29.97 0.67
C LEU A 19 -10.46 29.93 0.37
N HIS A 20 -11.21 30.99 0.73
CA HIS A 20 -12.64 31.09 0.50
C HIS A 20 -13.02 31.13 -0.99
N THR A 21 -12.37 31.98 -1.80
CA THR A 21 -12.65 32.08 -3.25
C THR A 21 -12.20 30.83 -4.00
N THR A 22 -11.07 30.23 -3.61
CA THR A 22 -10.59 28.97 -4.19
C THR A 22 -11.55 27.83 -3.85
N LYS A 23 -12.07 27.78 -2.61
CA LYS A 23 -13.15 26.84 -2.20
C LYS A 23 -14.42 27.07 -3.02
N GLY A 24 -14.84 28.31 -3.24
CA GLY A 24 -15.99 28.65 -4.08
C GLY A 24 -15.82 28.21 -5.53
N PHE A 25 -14.63 28.37 -6.11
CA PHE A 25 -14.35 27.88 -7.46
C PHE A 25 -14.43 26.36 -7.55
N LEU A 26 -13.83 25.65 -6.57
CA LEU A 26 -13.93 24.20 -6.48
C LEU A 26 -15.38 23.74 -6.31
N TYR A 27 -16.18 24.44 -5.51
CA TYR A 27 -17.61 24.17 -5.36
C TYR A 27 -18.35 24.24 -6.70
N ILE A 28 -18.11 25.26 -7.52
CA ILE A 28 -18.74 25.36 -8.85
C ILE A 28 -18.31 24.23 -9.78
N VAL A 29 -17.00 23.92 -9.82
CA VAL A 29 -16.49 22.78 -10.59
C VAL A 29 -17.25 21.51 -10.21
N ARG A 30 -17.46 21.28 -8.90
CA ARG A 30 -18.20 20.13 -8.37
C ARG A 30 -19.70 20.18 -8.68
N LYS A 31 -20.34 21.35 -8.55
CA LYS A 31 -21.76 21.58 -8.85
C LYS A 31 -22.03 21.16 -10.29
N ILE A 32 -21.22 21.65 -11.22
CA ILE A 32 -21.29 21.32 -12.64
C ILE A 32 -21.01 19.83 -12.92
N ASP A 33 -20.02 19.21 -12.26
CA ASP A 33 -19.72 17.76 -12.40
C ASP A 33 -20.83 16.84 -11.86
N SER A 34 -21.76 17.38 -11.05
CA SER A 34 -22.90 16.65 -10.48
C SER A 34 -24.23 16.87 -11.19
N LEU A 35 -24.28 17.74 -12.20
CA LEU A 35 -25.48 17.89 -13.01
C LEU A 35 -25.68 16.64 -13.89
N PRO A 36 -26.94 16.24 -14.17
CA PRO A 36 -27.22 15.17 -15.12
C PRO A 36 -26.74 15.55 -16.53
N ASP A 37 -26.46 14.54 -17.36
CA ASP A 37 -26.07 14.69 -18.77
C ASP A 37 -24.76 15.46 -19.02
N MET A 38 -23.82 15.36 -18.07
CA MET A 38 -22.49 15.96 -18.16
C MET A 38 -21.45 14.88 -18.51
N GLU A 39 -20.77 15.02 -19.64
CA GLU A 39 -19.73 14.11 -20.09
C GLU A 39 -18.35 14.77 -20.10
N ARG A 40 -17.37 14.12 -19.46
CA ARG A 40 -15.98 14.59 -19.49
C ARG A 40 -15.41 14.41 -20.89
N THR A 41 -14.91 15.50 -21.47
CA THR A 41 -14.27 15.48 -22.79
C THR A 41 -12.75 15.52 -22.67
N ASN A 42 -12.06 14.64 -23.41
CA ASN A 42 -10.60 14.58 -23.50
C ASN A 42 -10.03 15.55 -24.55
N TYR A 43 -10.74 16.63 -24.88
CA TYR A 43 -10.20 17.65 -25.78
C TYR A 43 -9.18 18.51 -25.04
N GLY A 44 -7.93 18.08 -25.09
CA GLY A 44 -6.79 18.84 -24.61
C GLY A 44 -6.40 19.89 -25.63
N GLN A 45 -6.71 21.17 -25.36
CA GLN A 45 -5.99 22.28 -26.00
C GLN A 45 -6.11 23.66 -25.34
N ALA A 46 -6.85 23.83 -24.24
CA ALA A 46 -6.87 25.09 -23.49
C ALA A 46 -6.31 24.90 -22.07
N ARG A 47 -5.69 25.93 -21.48
CA ARG A 47 -5.25 25.96 -20.06
C ARG A 47 -6.44 26.01 -19.09
N SER A 48 -7.45 25.17 -19.31
CA SER A 48 -8.59 24.97 -18.44
C SER A 48 -8.21 24.07 -17.26
N LEU A 49 -8.62 24.45 -16.06
CA LEU A 49 -8.46 23.61 -14.87
C LEU A 49 -9.51 22.50 -14.85
N TYR A 50 -10.66 22.72 -15.50
CA TYR A 50 -11.75 21.76 -15.62
C TYR A 50 -12.53 21.97 -16.92
N GLN A 51 -13.01 20.88 -17.52
CA GLN A 51 -13.79 20.88 -18.76
C GLN A 51 -14.77 19.70 -18.79
N THR A 52 -16.00 19.97 -19.23
CA THR A 52 -17.06 18.98 -19.41
C THR A 52 -18.05 19.44 -20.48
N THR A 53 -18.85 18.54 -21.03
CA THR A 53 -19.85 18.85 -22.05
C THR A 53 -21.23 18.45 -21.56
N SER A 54 -22.16 19.41 -21.55
CA SER A 54 -23.58 19.13 -21.29
C SER A 54 -24.27 18.67 -22.57
N LYS A 55 -25.09 17.63 -22.49
CA LYS A 55 -25.94 17.12 -23.59
C LYS A 55 -27.43 17.40 -23.43
N GLY A 56 -27.86 17.95 -22.29
CA GLY A 56 -29.29 18.07 -21.94
C GLY A 56 -29.72 19.39 -21.31
N LYS A 57 -28.79 20.31 -21.00
CA LYS A 57 -29.12 21.63 -20.44
C LYS A 57 -28.85 22.75 -21.44
N ASP A 58 -29.78 23.70 -21.51
CA ASP A 58 -29.61 24.88 -22.34
C ASP A 58 -28.59 25.89 -21.77
N LEU A 59 -28.22 26.86 -22.59
CA LEU A 59 -27.17 27.83 -22.30
C LEU A 59 -27.51 28.74 -21.11
N ASN A 60 -28.78 29.07 -20.90
CA ASN A 60 -29.22 29.99 -19.85
C ASN A 60 -29.24 29.27 -18.50
N ALA A 61 -29.71 28.02 -18.46
CA ALA A 61 -29.66 27.19 -17.27
C ALA A 61 -28.21 27.01 -16.78
N LEU A 62 -27.28 26.70 -17.68
CA LEU A 62 -25.86 26.60 -17.34
C LEU A 62 -25.23 27.94 -16.93
N ALA A 63 -25.71 29.06 -17.50
CA ALA A 63 -25.23 30.39 -17.11
C ALA A 63 -25.62 30.71 -15.66
N GLN A 64 -26.86 30.43 -15.26
CA GLN A 64 -27.34 30.61 -13.89
C GLN A 64 -26.50 29.83 -12.87
N GLU A 65 -26.10 28.60 -13.20
CA GLU A 65 -25.25 27.78 -12.32
C GLU A 65 -23.87 28.40 -12.03
N LEU A 66 -23.38 29.27 -12.93
CA LEU A 66 -22.09 29.95 -12.80
C LEU A 66 -22.21 31.33 -12.16
N GLU A 67 -23.40 31.96 -12.19
CA GLU A 67 -23.61 33.32 -11.72
C GLU A 67 -23.40 33.49 -10.21
N ASP A 68 -23.75 32.49 -9.39
CA ASP A 68 -23.56 32.53 -7.92
C ASP A 68 -22.10 32.82 -7.54
N PHE A 69 -21.17 32.20 -8.27
CA PHE A 69 -19.76 32.39 -8.01
C PHE A 69 -19.16 33.53 -8.81
N PHE A 70 -19.45 33.63 -10.11
CA PHE A 70 -18.78 34.58 -10.99
C PHE A 70 -19.45 35.96 -11.06
N GLY A 71 -20.72 36.07 -10.67
CA GLY A 71 -21.58 37.18 -11.01
C GLY A 71 -22.08 37.11 -12.46
N LYS A 72 -22.75 38.17 -12.92
CA LYS A 72 -23.28 38.26 -14.29
C LYS A 72 -22.19 38.12 -15.36
N PRO A 73 -22.51 37.58 -16.54
CA PRO A 73 -21.51 37.38 -17.58
C PRO A 73 -20.95 38.69 -18.09
N VAL A 74 -19.62 38.78 -18.09
CA VAL A 74 -18.89 39.94 -18.62
C VAL A 74 -18.99 40.03 -20.14
N LYS A 75 -19.32 38.92 -20.81
CA LYS A 75 -19.70 38.87 -22.22
C LYS A 75 -20.89 37.91 -22.40
N PRO A 76 -22.12 38.44 -22.54
CA PRO A 76 -23.32 37.65 -22.79
C PRO A 76 -23.28 36.98 -24.17
N ALA A 77 -24.06 35.91 -24.34
CA ALA A 77 -24.29 35.28 -25.64
C ALA A 77 -24.98 36.26 -26.61
N GLY A 78 -24.60 36.23 -27.88
CA GLY A 78 -25.16 37.10 -28.93
C GLY A 78 -24.59 38.53 -28.97
N LYS A 79 -23.81 38.95 -27.97
CA LYS A 79 -23.14 40.27 -27.95
C LYS A 79 -21.69 40.18 -28.41
N SER A 80 -21.17 41.25 -29.01
CA SER A 80 -19.75 41.36 -29.39
C SER A 80 -18.85 41.51 -28.17
N MET A 81 -17.57 41.11 -28.30
CA MET A 81 -16.60 41.20 -27.21
C MET A 81 -16.38 42.68 -26.78
N PRO A 82 -16.58 43.02 -25.50
CA PRO A 82 -16.27 44.36 -25.00
C PRO A 82 -14.80 44.73 -25.24
N LEU A 83 -14.53 45.96 -25.66
CA LEU A 83 -13.17 46.45 -25.97
C LEU A 83 -12.18 46.23 -24.81
N LYS A 84 -12.63 46.46 -23.57
CA LYS A 84 -11.84 46.30 -22.34
C LYS A 84 -11.42 44.84 -22.05
N LEU A 85 -12.06 43.85 -22.68
CA LEU A 85 -11.78 42.43 -22.46
C LEU A 85 -10.97 41.80 -23.60
N ARG A 86 -10.79 42.47 -24.74
CA ARG A 86 -10.07 41.93 -25.91
C ARG A 86 -8.63 41.51 -25.62
N PHE A 87 -7.99 42.14 -24.63
CA PHE A 87 -6.62 41.85 -24.23
C PHE A 87 -6.53 41.11 -22.88
N ASN A 88 -7.64 40.57 -22.37
CA ASN A 88 -7.60 39.79 -21.14
C ASN A 88 -6.87 38.45 -21.37
N PRO A 89 -5.93 38.04 -20.50
CA PRO A 89 -5.19 36.79 -20.63
C PRO A 89 -6.07 35.54 -20.81
N SER A 90 -7.26 35.52 -20.21
CA SER A 90 -8.19 34.40 -20.34
C SER A 90 -8.67 34.19 -21.78
N ILE A 91 -8.70 35.24 -22.60
CA ILE A 91 -9.11 35.14 -24.02
C ILE A 91 -8.05 34.39 -24.84
N LYS A 92 -6.76 34.62 -24.54
CA LYS A 92 -5.66 33.89 -25.18
C LYS A 92 -5.68 32.42 -24.80
N ASP A 93 -5.88 32.11 -23.52
CA ASP A 93 -5.92 30.74 -23.01
C ASP A 93 -7.14 29.94 -23.52
N LEU A 94 -8.22 30.66 -23.87
CA LEU A 94 -9.42 30.12 -24.50
C LEU A 94 -9.34 30.09 -26.04
N GLY A 95 -8.28 30.58 -26.67
CA GLY A 95 -8.16 30.60 -28.13
C GLY A 95 -9.16 31.54 -28.84
N GLY A 96 -9.65 32.56 -28.13
CA GLY A 96 -10.71 33.47 -28.61
C GLY A 96 -12.12 33.06 -28.19
N ILE A 97 -13.09 33.98 -28.32
CA ILE A 97 -14.49 33.74 -27.93
C ILE A 97 -15.42 34.27 -29.02
N ARG A 98 -16.29 33.38 -29.52
CA ARG A 98 -17.26 33.66 -30.58
C ARG A 98 -18.48 34.40 -30.05
N LYS A 99 -19.27 35.02 -30.95
CA LYS A 99 -20.45 35.83 -30.59
C LYS A 99 -21.51 35.04 -29.80
N ASP A 100 -21.73 33.77 -30.15
CA ASP A 100 -22.66 32.82 -29.54
C ASP A 100 -22.24 32.30 -28.15
N GLN A 101 -20.97 32.48 -27.78
CA GLN A 101 -20.42 31.97 -26.51
C GLN A 101 -20.58 32.96 -25.36
N LEU A 102 -20.50 32.48 -24.13
CA LEU A 102 -20.71 33.29 -22.94
C LEU A 102 -19.47 33.22 -22.05
N LEU A 103 -19.07 34.35 -21.45
CA LEU A 103 -17.86 34.45 -20.61
C LEU A 103 -18.16 35.13 -19.28
N PHE A 104 -17.62 34.52 -18.23
CA PHE A 104 -17.59 34.97 -16.86
C PHE A 104 -16.16 35.24 -16.41
N ILE A 105 -15.94 36.30 -15.63
CA ILE A 105 -14.64 36.62 -15.03
C ILE A 105 -14.85 37.09 -13.60
N LYS A 106 -14.13 36.48 -12.65
CA LYS A 106 -14.05 36.94 -11.26
C LYS A 106 -12.61 37.28 -10.90
N LYS A 107 -12.37 38.57 -10.63
CA LYS A 107 -11.04 39.10 -10.26
C LYS A 107 -10.70 38.74 -8.81
N VAL A 108 -9.46 38.30 -8.59
CA VAL A 108 -8.86 38.09 -7.27
C VAL A 108 -7.49 38.77 -7.20
N LYS A 109 -6.91 38.88 -6.01
CA LYS A 109 -5.59 39.53 -5.82
C LYS A 109 -4.48 38.89 -6.67
N ALA A 110 -4.51 37.57 -6.83
CA ALA A 110 -3.48 36.79 -7.54
C ALA A 110 -3.75 36.58 -9.04
N GLY A 111 -4.87 37.06 -9.59
CA GLY A 111 -5.28 36.78 -10.97
C GLY A 111 -6.79 36.83 -11.17
N PHE A 112 -7.32 35.99 -12.05
CA PHE A 112 -8.75 35.94 -12.33
C PHE A 112 -9.21 34.50 -12.55
N TYR A 113 -10.32 34.12 -11.93
CA TYR A 113 -11.06 32.92 -12.33
C TYR A 113 -11.91 33.25 -13.55
N TYR A 114 -12.05 32.30 -14.46
CA TYR A 114 -12.94 32.42 -15.60
C TYR A 114 -13.84 31.19 -15.75
N GLY A 115 -15.02 31.43 -16.31
CA GLY A 115 -15.95 30.40 -16.74
C GLY A 115 -16.44 30.74 -18.15
N ALA A 116 -16.49 29.76 -19.05
CA ALA A 116 -17.00 29.96 -20.40
C ALA A 116 -17.93 28.83 -20.83
N LEU A 117 -19.03 29.19 -21.50
CA LEU A 117 -20.02 28.27 -22.04
C LEU A 117 -19.99 28.30 -23.56
N TRP A 118 -19.73 27.15 -24.16
CA TRP A 118 -19.40 26.99 -25.57
C TRP A 118 -20.39 26.06 -26.27
N PRO A 119 -21.49 26.59 -26.82
CA PRO A 119 -22.36 25.83 -27.70
C PRO A 119 -21.59 25.31 -28.92
N TRP A 120 -21.85 24.07 -29.33
CA TRP A 120 -21.22 23.50 -30.52
C TRP A 120 -21.90 24.03 -31.78
N LYS A 121 -21.11 24.38 -32.81
CA LYS A 121 -21.66 24.92 -34.06
C LYS A 121 -22.59 23.94 -34.79
N LYS A 122 -22.24 22.64 -34.78
CA LYS A 122 -23.00 21.59 -35.46
C LYS A 122 -24.14 21.01 -34.62
N ASP A 123 -24.12 21.26 -33.32
CA ASP A 123 -25.10 20.72 -32.37
C ASP A 123 -25.25 21.69 -31.18
N PRO A 124 -26.03 22.77 -31.35
CA PRO A 124 -26.16 23.80 -30.31
C PRO A 124 -26.71 23.29 -28.97
N GLY A 125 -27.34 22.11 -28.95
CA GLY A 125 -27.77 21.42 -27.73
C GLY A 125 -26.62 20.84 -26.91
N LYS A 126 -25.41 20.73 -27.49
CA LYS A 126 -24.18 20.41 -26.76
C LYS A 126 -23.40 21.65 -26.40
N ILE A 127 -23.15 21.81 -25.11
CA ILE A 127 -22.46 22.99 -24.57
C ILE A 127 -21.24 22.55 -23.78
N THR A 128 -20.04 22.92 -24.23
CA THR A 128 -18.81 22.72 -23.46
C THR A 128 -18.69 23.79 -22.39
N VAL A 129 -18.47 23.37 -21.14
CA VAL A 129 -18.19 24.24 -20.00
C VAL A 129 -16.69 24.25 -19.75
N HIS A 130 -16.07 25.42 -19.78
CA HIS A 130 -14.66 25.63 -19.44
C HIS A 130 -14.56 26.42 -18.14
N LEU A 131 -13.88 25.87 -17.13
CA LEU A 131 -13.60 26.55 -15.87
C LEU A 131 -12.09 26.59 -15.64
N GLY A 132 -11.54 27.76 -15.32
CA GLY A 132 -10.11 27.90 -15.13
C GLY A 132 -9.68 29.13 -14.34
N PHE A 133 -8.36 29.27 -14.21
CA PHE A 133 -7.71 30.38 -13.53
C PHE A 133 -6.54 30.88 -14.37
N CYS A 134 -6.47 32.19 -14.57
CA CYS A 134 -5.39 32.84 -15.31
C CYS A 134 -4.69 33.86 -14.40
N SER A 135 -3.36 33.87 -14.46
CA SER A 135 -2.54 34.94 -13.90
C SER A 135 -1.40 35.29 -14.85
N HIS A 136 -1.16 36.59 -15.01
CA HIS A 136 -0.10 37.17 -15.84
C HIS A 136 1.33 36.78 -15.40
N LYS A 137 1.50 36.16 -14.22
CA LYS A 137 2.80 35.77 -13.64
C LYS A 137 2.96 34.25 -13.42
N MET A 138 1.94 33.45 -13.70
CA MET A 138 1.95 32.01 -13.42
C MET A 138 2.75 31.23 -14.47
N SER A 139 3.69 30.40 -14.02
CA SER A 139 4.45 29.51 -14.90
C SER A 139 3.66 28.24 -15.27
N ASP A 140 4.01 27.59 -16.39
CA ASP A 140 3.39 26.32 -16.83
C ASP A 140 3.51 25.21 -15.79
N LYS A 141 4.62 25.19 -15.06
CA LYS A 141 4.88 24.23 -13.97
C LYS A 141 3.95 24.45 -12.78
N ASP A 142 3.66 25.71 -12.44
CA ASP A 142 2.76 26.04 -11.32
C ASP A 142 1.30 25.82 -11.70
N PHE A 143 0.94 26.11 -12.96
CA PHE A 143 -0.38 25.77 -13.51
C PHE A 143 -0.63 24.25 -13.46
N LYS A 144 0.36 23.43 -13.86
CA LYS A 144 0.25 21.97 -13.81
C LYS A 144 0.00 21.46 -12.38
N LYS A 145 0.72 21.99 -11.39
CA LYS A 145 0.50 21.65 -9.96
C LYS A 145 -0.90 22.05 -9.48
N LEU A 146 -1.38 23.22 -9.87
CA LEU A 146 -2.73 23.68 -9.52
C LEU A 146 -3.80 22.80 -10.16
N LYS A 147 -3.61 22.41 -11.43
CA LYS A 147 -4.49 21.48 -12.14
C LYS A 147 -4.54 20.12 -11.46
N GLU A 148 -3.39 19.53 -11.13
CA GLU A 148 -3.30 18.26 -10.39
C GLU A 148 -4.03 18.34 -9.04
N LEU A 149 -3.91 19.47 -8.33
CA LEU A 149 -4.58 19.69 -7.05
C LEU A 149 -6.11 19.79 -7.20
N VAL A 150 -6.60 20.53 -8.19
CA VAL A 150 -8.05 20.63 -8.50
C VAL A 150 -8.60 19.27 -8.89
N GLU A 151 -7.94 18.57 -9.82
CA GLU A 151 -8.38 17.24 -10.27
C GLU A 151 -8.33 16.19 -9.15
N SER A 152 -7.31 16.25 -8.27
CA SER A 152 -7.26 15.44 -7.05
C SER A 152 -8.47 15.76 -6.17
N LYS A 153 -8.67 17.01 -5.76
CA LYS A 153 -9.76 17.40 -4.84
C LYS A 153 -11.18 17.17 -5.38
N VAL A 154 -11.38 17.20 -6.69
CA VAL A 154 -12.66 16.85 -7.34
C VAL A 154 -12.90 15.34 -7.37
N ARG A 155 -11.86 14.52 -7.55
CA ARG A 155 -11.96 13.05 -7.56
C ARG A 155 -12.33 12.46 -6.18
N HIS A 156 -11.83 13.04 -5.09
CA HIS A 156 -11.98 12.45 -3.76
C HIS A 156 -13.35 12.77 -3.10
N GLU A 157 -14.08 13.81 -3.52
CA GLU A 157 -15.35 14.18 -2.87
C GLU A 157 -16.60 13.48 -3.46
N LYS A 158 -16.49 12.77 -4.60
CA LYS A 158 -17.56 11.84 -5.04
C LYS A 158 -17.76 10.70 -4.03
N VAL A 159 -16.69 10.32 -3.32
CA VAL A 159 -16.73 9.39 -2.18
C VAL A 159 -17.38 10.05 -0.96
N PHE A 160 -17.14 11.34 -0.73
CA PHE A 160 -17.71 12.08 0.41
C PHE A 160 -19.15 12.57 0.21
N LYS A 161 -19.71 12.71 -0.99
CA LYS A 161 -21.16 13.01 -1.16
C LYS A 161 -22.07 11.87 -0.65
N ALA A 162 -21.53 10.68 -0.42
CA ALA A 162 -22.20 9.60 0.32
C ALA A 162 -22.17 9.81 1.86
N PHE A 163 -21.33 10.73 2.37
CA PHE A 163 -21.11 11.00 3.78
C PHE A 163 -21.42 12.46 4.23
N ASP A 164 -21.48 13.43 3.31
CA ASP A 164 -21.54 14.88 3.61
C ASP A 164 -22.95 15.43 3.92
N SER A 165 -23.98 14.58 4.07
CA SER A 165 -25.30 15.09 4.47
C SER A 165 -25.34 15.55 5.94
N HIS A 166 -24.32 15.28 6.76
CA HIS A 166 -24.35 15.55 8.20
C HIS A 166 -22.97 15.96 8.76
N ILE A 167 -22.49 17.17 8.43
CA ILE A 167 -21.35 17.78 9.15
C ILE A 167 -21.90 18.38 10.46
N GLY A 168 -21.65 17.71 11.58
CA GLY A 168 -22.04 18.15 12.93
C GLY A 168 -22.60 17.06 13.86
N THR A 169 -22.59 15.79 13.46
CA THR A 169 -23.12 14.70 14.30
C THR A 169 -22.18 13.50 14.37
N GLN A 170 -22.17 12.89 15.56
CA GLN A 170 -21.59 11.59 15.90
C GLN A 170 -21.63 10.59 14.74
N VAL A 171 -20.48 10.01 14.38
CA VAL A 171 -20.41 8.97 13.34
C VAL A 171 -20.96 7.67 13.91
N TYR A 172 -22.25 7.38 13.69
CA TYR A 172 -22.82 6.06 13.97
C TYR A 172 -22.55 5.10 12.81
N GLY A 173 -22.03 3.90 13.11
CA GLY A 173 -21.96 2.78 12.17
C GLY A 173 -20.58 2.44 11.59
N ILE A 174 -19.51 3.14 11.95
CA ILE A 174 -18.14 2.79 11.54
C ILE A 174 -17.30 2.59 12.81
N SER A 175 -16.61 1.45 12.92
CA SER A 175 -15.70 1.22 14.04
C SER A 175 -14.51 2.19 13.99
N LEU A 176 -14.00 2.61 15.14
CA LEU A 176 -12.82 3.48 15.22
C LEU A 176 -11.61 2.90 14.45
N ALA A 177 -11.46 1.58 14.44
CA ALA A 177 -10.43 0.90 13.66
C ALA A 177 -10.61 1.09 12.14
N SER A 178 -11.84 0.97 11.64
CA SER A 178 -12.18 1.20 10.22
C SER A 178 -11.93 2.66 9.83
N PHE A 179 -12.31 3.61 10.68
CA PHE A 179 -12.06 5.02 10.43
C PHE A 179 -10.55 5.33 10.37
N LEU A 180 -9.75 4.79 11.27
CA LEU A 180 -8.30 4.98 11.29
C LEU A 180 -7.61 4.38 10.04
N GLN A 181 -8.12 3.26 9.52
CA GLN A 181 -7.63 2.67 8.26
C GLN A 181 -7.94 3.57 7.06
N ILE A 182 -9.18 4.10 6.99
CA ILE A 182 -9.58 5.06 5.95
C ILE A 182 -8.72 6.32 6.03
N ALA A 183 -8.54 6.86 7.24
CA ALA A 183 -7.69 8.02 7.47
C ALA A 183 -6.25 7.78 6.97
N SER A 184 -5.71 6.58 7.18
CA SER A 184 -4.39 6.18 6.70
C SER A 184 -4.30 6.06 5.18
N MET A 185 -5.30 5.44 4.55
CA MET A 185 -5.35 5.26 3.09
C MET A 185 -5.50 6.60 2.34
N GLU A 186 -6.33 7.49 2.88
CA GLU A 186 -6.70 8.77 2.28
C GLU A 186 -5.80 9.94 2.74
N LYS A 187 -4.76 9.64 3.53
CA LYS A 187 -3.82 10.63 4.11
C LYS A 187 -4.53 11.79 4.84
N ILE A 188 -5.57 11.46 5.61
CA ILE A 188 -6.41 12.42 6.32
C ILE A 188 -5.61 13.04 7.48
N SER A 189 -5.84 14.33 7.73
CA SER A 189 -5.29 15.02 8.92
C SER A 189 -6.45 15.62 9.71
N CYS A 190 -6.64 15.16 10.94
CA CYS A 190 -7.73 15.59 11.82
C CYS A 190 -7.41 15.28 13.29
N LEU A 191 -8.19 15.89 14.18
CA LEU A 191 -8.30 15.47 15.58
C LEU A 191 -9.57 14.64 15.71
N LEU A 192 -9.49 13.47 16.33
CA LEU A 192 -10.65 12.69 16.73
C LEU A 192 -10.82 12.77 18.23
N LYS A 193 -11.99 13.21 18.67
CA LYS A 193 -12.44 13.07 20.05
C LYS A 193 -13.30 11.83 20.16
N ILE A 194 -12.89 10.92 21.03
CA ILE A 194 -13.49 9.61 21.20
C ILE A 194 -14.16 9.57 22.57
N GLN A 195 -15.44 9.21 22.60
CA GLN A 195 -16.21 9.06 23.83
C GLN A 195 -16.79 7.65 23.93
N ALA A 196 -16.54 6.98 25.05
CA ALA A 196 -17.14 5.69 25.42
C ALA A 196 -17.71 5.80 26.85
N VAL A 197 -18.45 4.79 27.34
CA VAL A 197 -19.08 4.84 28.67
C VAL A 197 -18.04 5.19 29.75
N GLU A 198 -18.19 6.38 30.34
CA GLU A 198 -17.29 6.98 31.35
C GLU A 198 -15.82 7.19 30.92
N LYS A 199 -15.51 7.19 29.62
CA LYS A 199 -14.14 7.35 29.09
C LYS A 199 -14.09 8.33 27.93
N THR A 200 -13.06 9.17 27.90
CA THR A 200 -12.82 10.14 26.82
C THR A 200 -11.36 10.12 26.41
N GLY A 201 -11.08 10.21 25.12
CA GLY A 201 -9.72 10.22 24.61
C GLY A 201 -9.58 10.89 23.26
N ASP A 202 -8.39 11.41 23.00
CA ASP A 202 -8.07 12.18 21.80
C ASP A 202 -7.07 11.43 20.94
N LEU A 203 -7.30 11.41 19.62
CA LEU A 203 -6.39 10.85 18.61
C LEU A 203 -6.04 11.93 17.57
N HIS A 204 -4.76 12.24 17.44
CA HIS A 204 -4.26 13.20 16.46
C HIS A 204 -3.72 12.48 15.23
N ILE A 205 -4.27 12.80 14.06
CA ILE A 205 -3.88 12.21 12.78
C ILE A 205 -3.29 13.29 11.88
N LEU A 206 -2.15 12.99 11.26
CA LEU A 206 -1.49 13.87 10.30
C LEU A 206 -1.05 13.06 9.08
N ASN A 207 -1.52 13.47 7.90
CA ASN A 207 -1.27 12.81 6.60
C ASN A 207 -1.56 11.29 6.61
N GLY A 208 -2.54 10.86 7.42
CA GLY A 208 -2.95 9.47 7.58
C GLY A 208 -2.19 8.69 8.66
N ASP A 209 -1.18 9.29 9.27
CA ASP A 209 -0.46 8.68 10.38
C ASP A 209 -1.06 9.14 11.71
N LEU A 210 -1.28 8.19 12.63
CA LEU A 210 -1.66 8.51 14.01
C LEU A 210 -0.40 8.98 14.76
N ILE A 211 -0.33 10.27 15.06
CA ILE A 211 0.89 10.94 15.56
C ILE A 211 0.91 11.13 17.06
N ALA A 212 -0.25 11.28 17.71
CA ALA A 212 -0.36 11.41 19.15
C ALA A 212 -1.73 10.89 19.63
N ALA A 213 -1.78 10.44 20.89
CA ALA A 213 -3.00 9.97 21.53
C ALA A 213 -2.96 10.25 23.03
N GLU A 214 -4.12 10.51 23.63
CA GLU A 214 -4.24 10.89 25.05
C GLU A 214 -5.57 10.42 25.66
N THR A 215 -5.52 9.79 26.83
CA THR A 215 -6.72 9.39 27.60
C THR A 215 -6.38 9.19 29.07
N ALA A 216 -7.16 9.74 30.00
CA ALA A 216 -7.10 9.45 31.45
C ALA A 216 -5.68 9.28 32.05
N GLY A 217 -4.74 10.20 31.73
CA GLY A 217 -3.35 10.18 32.22
C GLY A 217 -2.37 9.29 31.43
N LEU A 218 -2.85 8.55 30.43
CA LEU A 218 -2.03 7.83 29.45
C LEU A 218 -1.81 8.70 28.21
N THR A 219 -0.61 8.60 27.62
CA THR A 219 -0.25 9.31 26.38
C THR A 219 0.42 8.38 25.37
N LYS A 220 0.63 8.89 24.15
CA LYS A 220 1.40 8.25 23.08
C LYS A 220 0.81 6.89 22.68
N LYS A 221 1.67 5.92 22.38
CA LYS A 221 1.30 4.60 21.88
C LYS A 221 0.35 3.83 22.81
N VAL A 222 0.55 3.94 24.12
CA VAL A 222 -0.28 3.21 25.10
C VAL A 222 -1.70 3.76 25.11
N ALA A 223 -1.85 5.09 25.09
CA ALA A 223 -3.16 5.74 24.94
C ALA A 223 -3.83 5.34 23.63
N ALA A 224 -3.11 5.36 22.51
CA ALA A 224 -3.65 4.97 21.21
C ALA A 224 -4.24 3.55 21.23
N ALA A 225 -3.48 2.56 21.72
CA ALA A 225 -3.93 1.17 21.75
C ALA A 225 -5.14 0.97 22.68
N VAL A 226 -5.21 1.69 23.80
CA VAL A 226 -6.34 1.64 24.74
C VAL A 226 -7.60 2.26 24.14
N ILE A 227 -7.50 3.45 23.55
CA ILE A 227 -8.65 4.14 22.92
C ILE A 227 -9.21 3.31 21.76
N ILE A 228 -8.33 2.72 20.94
CA ILE A 228 -8.72 1.85 19.80
C ILE A 228 -9.47 0.58 20.28
N SER A 229 -9.21 0.11 21.49
CA SER A 229 -9.87 -1.09 22.04
C SER A 229 -11.27 -0.84 22.62
N TRP A 230 -11.73 0.41 22.73
CA TRP A 230 -13.04 0.72 23.31
C TRP A 230 -14.19 0.19 22.46
N GLU A 231 -15.22 -0.35 23.13
CA GLU A 231 -16.48 -0.77 22.51
C GLU A 231 -17.46 0.41 22.49
N ASP A 232 -18.29 0.47 21.44
CA ASP A 232 -19.32 1.51 21.24
C ASP A 232 -18.79 2.96 21.33
N ALA A 233 -17.55 3.15 20.87
CA ALA A 233 -16.88 4.45 20.86
C ALA A 233 -17.53 5.40 19.84
N VAL A 234 -17.99 6.55 20.33
CA VAL A 234 -18.52 7.65 19.54
C VAL A 234 -17.36 8.52 19.05
N ILE A 235 -17.32 8.79 17.75
CA ILE A 235 -16.26 9.56 17.09
C ILE A 235 -16.78 10.95 16.73
N GLU A 236 -16.11 11.97 17.22
CA GLU A 236 -16.28 13.37 16.81
C GLU A 236 -15.01 13.87 16.11
N ILE A 237 -15.16 14.49 14.94
CA ILE A 237 -14.05 14.90 14.09
C ILE A 237 -13.88 16.42 14.17
N GLU A 238 -12.72 16.86 14.64
CA GLU A 238 -12.36 18.27 14.73
C GLU A 238 -11.18 18.63 13.80
N GLN A 239 -10.99 19.94 13.59
CA GLN A 239 -9.85 20.42 12.83
C GLN A 239 -8.53 20.08 13.53
N PRO A 240 -7.48 19.70 12.77
CA PRO A 240 -6.20 19.34 13.36
C PRO A 240 -5.60 20.54 14.10
N SER A 241 -5.31 20.39 15.39
CA SER A 241 -4.63 21.39 16.21
C SER A 241 -3.17 21.54 15.76
N ALA A 242 -2.69 22.78 15.66
CA ALA A 242 -1.31 23.05 15.27
C ALA A 242 -0.29 22.62 16.36
N LYS A 243 0.78 21.92 15.94
CA LYS A 243 2.03 21.65 16.69
C LYS A 243 2.11 20.44 17.65
N LYS A 244 1.56 19.26 17.30
CA LYS A 244 2.03 18.00 17.94
C LYS A 244 3.03 17.28 17.01
N GLU A 245 4.15 16.85 17.55
CA GLU A 245 5.15 16.03 16.83
C GLU A 245 4.70 14.57 16.77
N ASN A 246 5.29 13.76 15.89
CA ASN A 246 4.96 12.34 15.80
C ASN A 246 5.60 11.57 16.97
N GLU A 247 4.81 11.31 18.02
CA GLU A 247 5.24 10.65 19.24
C GLU A 247 4.96 9.14 19.24
N ILE A 248 4.14 8.65 18.30
CA ILE A 248 3.74 7.24 18.20
C ILE A 248 4.68 6.47 17.25
N ASN A 249 5.15 7.09 16.17
CA ASN A 249 6.15 6.55 15.22
C ASN A 249 5.91 5.10 14.78
N GLN A 250 4.65 4.71 14.58
CA GLN A 250 4.28 3.35 14.14
C GLN A 250 3.11 3.38 13.16
N PRO A 251 3.07 2.46 12.18
CA PRO A 251 1.94 2.34 11.27
C PRO A 251 0.65 1.99 12.03
N VAL A 252 -0.47 2.61 11.63
CA VAL A 252 -1.80 2.39 12.24
C VAL A 252 -2.15 0.90 12.36
N VAL A 253 -1.83 0.09 11.35
CA VAL A 253 -2.05 -1.37 11.35
C VAL A 253 -1.41 -2.07 12.54
N GLN A 254 -0.21 -1.66 12.96
CA GLN A 254 0.48 -2.26 14.10
C GLN A 254 -0.22 -1.91 15.43
N LEU A 255 -0.72 -0.69 15.56
CA LEU A 255 -1.48 -0.24 16.73
C LEU A 255 -2.84 -0.95 16.84
N LEU A 256 -3.51 -1.20 15.70
CA LEU A 256 -4.72 -2.02 15.65
C LEU A 256 -4.46 -3.45 16.14
N MET A 257 -3.36 -4.07 15.69
CA MET A 257 -2.98 -5.42 16.14
C MET A 257 -2.65 -5.47 17.64
N GLU A 258 -2.13 -4.39 18.21
CA GLU A 258 -1.88 -4.30 19.65
C GLU A 258 -3.15 -4.06 20.46
N ALA A 259 -4.06 -3.22 19.98
CA ALA A 259 -5.38 -3.05 20.58
C ALA A 259 -6.17 -4.38 20.62
N LEU A 260 -6.08 -5.20 19.56
CA LEU A 260 -6.66 -6.55 19.53
C LEU A 260 -6.03 -7.47 20.59
N LYS A 261 -4.73 -7.34 20.89
CA LYS A 261 -4.06 -8.11 21.95
C LYS A 261 -4.47 -7.66 23.35
N ILE A 262 -4.73 -6.37 23.55
CA ILE A 262 -5.27 -5.83 24.82
C ILE A 262 -6.67 -6.40 25.05
N LYS A 263 -7.53 -6.37 24.02
CA LYS A 263 -8.88 -6.95 24.04
C LYS A 263 -8.88 -8.45 24.34
N ALA A 264 -7.89 -9.19 23.82
CA ALA A 264 -7.72 -10.62 24.10
C ALA A 264 -7.23 -10.95 25.52
N LYS A 265 -6.57 -10.00 26.21
CA LYS A 265 -6.09 -10.16 27.60
C LYS A 265 -7.16 -9.85 28.64
N GLU A 266 -8.16 -9.04 28.31
CA GLU A 266 -9.30 -8.71 29.18
C GLU A 266 -10.45 -9.74 29.13
N ALA A 267 -10.38 -10.71 28.21
CA ALA A 267 -11.33 -11.82 28.16
C ALA A 267 -11.15 -12.77 29.37
N PRO A 268 -12.21 -13.14 30.12
CA PRO A 268 -12.09 -13.98 31.30
C PRO A 268 -11.48 -15.35 30.96
N GLY A 269 -10.40 -15.68 31.68
CA GLY A 269 -9.49 -16.78 31.38
C GLY A 269 -10.13 -18.16 31.31
N LYS A 270 -9.93 -18.86 30.19
CA LYS A 270 -10.05 -20.32 30.10
C LYS A 270 -8.66 -20.95 30.21
N LYS A 271 -8.39 -21.59 31.35
CA LYS A 271 -7.25 -22.49 31.53
C LYS A 271 -7.34 -23.65 30.53
N LYS A 272 -6.27 -23.87 29.76
CA LYS A 272 -6.09 -25.00 28.85
C LYS A 272 -6.02 -26.32 29.62
N PRO A 273 -6.74 -27.38 29.24
CA PRO A 273 -6.44 -28.74 29.68
C PRO A 273 -5.20 -29.26 28.94
N LYS A 274 -4.22 -29.77 29.70
CA LYS A 274 -3.15 -30.64 29.19
C LYS A 274 -3.76 -31.99 28.80
N PHE A 275 -3.51 -32.45 27.59
CA PHE A 275 -3.69 -33.85 27.20
C PHE A 275 -2.44 -34.65 27.60
N PRO A 276 -2.58 -35.83 28.25
CA PRO A 276 -1.60 -36.89 28.16
C PRO A 276 -1.98 -37.89 27.06
N LYS A 277 -0.92 -38.48 26.48
CA LYS A 277 -0.86 -39.40 25.35
C LYS A 277 -1.62 -40.70 25.59
N LYS A 278 -2.10 -41.31 24.49
CA LYS A 278 -2.47 -42.73 24.41
C LYS A 278 -1.49 -43.41 23.44
N ASP A 279 -0.74 -44.37 23.93
CA ASP A 279 -0.23 -45.50 23.14
C ASP A 279 -0.77 -46.79 23.75
N GLN A 280 -1.28 -47.65 22.86
CA GLN A 280 -1.21 -49.12 22.72
C GLN A 280 -0.90 -49.94 24.00
N THR A 281 -1.47 -51.12 24.27
CA THR A 281 -1.63 -52.30 23.40
C THR A 281 -2.57 -53.34 24.05
N GLU A 282 -2.92 -54.35 23.25
CA GLU A 282 -3.77 -55.52 23.50
C GLU A 282 -3.25 -56.54 24.54
N ALA A 283 -4.19 -57.40 24.96
CA ALA A 283 -4.05 -58.83 25.26
C ALA A 283 -2.95 -59.33 26.23
N ALA A 284 -3.38 -59.96 27.33
CA ALA A 284 -3.03 -61.34 27.65
C ALA A 284 -3.74 -61.81 28.92
N ALA A 285 -4.21 -63.05 28.88
CA ALA A 285 -4.79 -63.80 29.96
C ALA A 285 -3.72 -64.42 30.89
N ALA A 286 -4.18 -64.86 32.08
CA ALA A 286 -3.54 -65.86 32.96
C ALA A 286 -2.23 -65.40 33.62
N ASN A 287 -1.82 -65.79 34.82
CA ASN A 287 -2.34 -66.60 35.93
C ASN A 287 -1.38 -66.36 37.11
N LEU A 288 -1.75 -66.85 38.30
CA LEU A 288 -0.98 -67.15 39.53
C LEU A 288 -1.61 -66.43 40.73
N LEU A 289 -2.50 -67.03 41.54
CA LEU A 289 -2.47 -68.35 42.18
C LEU A 289 -1.12 -68.67 42.83
N ALA A 290 -1.00 -68.38 44.13
CA ALA A 290 -0.31 -69.24 45.10
C ALA A 290 -0.57 -68.77 46.54
N LEU A 291 -1.40 -69.51 47.27
CA LEU A 291 -1.03 -70.19 48.54
C LEU A 291 -2.31 -70.95 49.01
N ALA A 292 -2.47 -72.22 48.64
CA ALA A 292 -1.95 -73.41 49.33
C ALA A 292 -3.00 -73.96 50.31
N GLU A 293 -3.31 -75.25 50.39
CA GLU A 293 -2.75 -76.45 49.76
C GLU A 293 -3.69 -77.65 49.98
N LYS A 294 -3.66 -78.57 49.00
CA LYS A 294 -3.75 -80.06 49.06
C LYS A 294 -4.72 -80.73 50.07
N ILE A 295 -5.51 -81.71 49.57
CA ILE A 295 -5.12 -83.13 49.48
C ILE A 295 -6.19 -83.91 48.70
N SER A 296 -5.69 -84.88 47.95
CA SER A 296 -6.28 -85.84 47.01
C SER A 296 -7.05 -87.02 47.63
N ILE A 297 -8.05 -87.49 46.86
CA ILE A 297 -8.45 -88.90 46.55
C ILE A 297 -8.78 -89.84 47.73
N LEU A 298 -9.99 -90.45 47.71
CA LEU A 298 -10.20 -91.91 47.68
C LEU A 298 -11.69 -92.30 47.63
N LYS A 299 -11.99 -93.25 46.73
CA LYS A 299 -13.30 -93.92 46.59
C LYS A 299 -13.53 -94.89 47.75
N SER A 300 -14.81 -94.96 48.15
CA SER A 300 -15.52 -96.12 48.70
C SER A 300 -15.48 -96.41 50.22
N LYS A 301 -16.71 -96.48 50.75
CA LYS A 301 -17.26 -97.35 51.81
C LYS A 301 -16.43 -97.54 53.09
N ARG A 302 -16.58 -96.60 54.03
CA ARG A 302 -16.94 -96.82 55.47
C ARG A 302 -16.69 -95.54 56.27
N PHE A 303 -17.65 -94.60 56.30
CA PHE A 303 -17.72 -93.55 57.36
C PHE A 303 -19.16 -93.06 57.54
N ARG A 304 -20.07 -93.97 57.90
CA ARG A 304 -21.51 -93.69 58.07
C ARG A 304 -21.89 -93.24 59.50
N LYS A 305 -20.93 -92.99 60.40
CA LYS A 305 -21.22 -92.53 61.79
C LYS A 305 -20.58 -91.18 62.19
N ILE A 306 -19.55 -90.68 61.50
CA ILE A 306 -19.00 -89.31 61.75
C ILE A 306 -19.59 -88.27 60.78
N ALA A 307 -20.01 -88.69 59.58
CA ALA A 307 -20.72 -87.82 58.63
C ALA A 307 -22.06 -87.28 59.20
N VAL A 308 -22.73 -88.03 60.08
CA VAL A 308 -24.02 -87.62 60.68
C VAL A 308 -23.82 -86.54 61.74
N ALA A 309 -22.76 -86.60 62.55
CA ALA A 309 -22.50 -85.57 63.57
C ALA A 309 -22.06 -84.22 62.96
N LEU A 310 -21.25 -84.23 61.89
CA LEU A 310 -20.90 -83.02 61.14
C LEU A 310 -22.05 -82.50 60.26
N LEU A 311 -22.93 -83.37 59.75
CA LEU A 311 -24.15 -82.95 59.05
C LEU A 311 -25.19 -82.35 60.00
N VAL A 312 -25.29 -82.80 61.26
CA VAL A 312 -26.20 -82.24 62.26
C VAL A 312 -25.65 -80.92 62.83
N ALA A 313 -24.35 -80.82 63.15
CA ALA A 313 -23.74 -79.55 63.53
C ALA A 313 -23.75 -78.53 62.37
N GLY A 314 -23.51 -79.01 61.14
CA GLY A 314 -23.66 -78.24 59.91
C GLY A 314 -25.10 -77.82 59.64
N ALA A 315 -26.11 -78.67 59.90
CA ALA A 315 -27.53 -78.35 59.74
C ALA A 315 -28.05 -77.37 60.82
N VAL A 316 -27.54 -77.44 62.05
CA VAL A 316 -27.86 -76.47 63.12
C VAL A 316 -27.13 -75.14 62.88
N ALA A 317 -25.89 -75.15 62.40
CA ALA A 317 -25.18 -73.95 61.97
C ALA A 317 -25.81 -73.31 60.71
N LEU A 318 -26.23 -74.12 59.73
CA LEU A 318 -26.97 -73.66 58.55
C LEU A 318 -28.38 -73.19 58.92
N GLY A 319 -29.05 -73.83 59.88
CA GLY A 319 -30.36 -73.45 60.38
C GLY A 319 -30.33 -72.13 61.18
N THR A 320 -29.31 -71.92 62.01
CA THR A 320 -29.10 -70.66 62.73
C THR A 320 -28.62 -69.54 61.81
N VAL A 321 -27.73 -69.81 60.85
CA VAL A 321 -27.34 -68.85 59.80
C VAL A 321 -28.51 -68.53 58.88
N ALA A 322 -29.35 -69.51 58.53
CA ALA A 322 -30.57 -69.30 57.74
C ALA A 322 -31.62 -68.49 58.53
N ALA A 323 -31.80 -68.78 59.83
CA ALA A 323 -32.67 -67.99 60.70
C ALA A 323 -32.17 -66.55 60.89
N LEU A 324 -30.87 -66.35 61.08
CA LEU A 324 -30.25 -65.01 61.14
C LEU A 324 -30.34 -64.27 59.80
N ARG A 325 -30.13 -64.96 58.67
CA ARG A 325 -30.36 -64.40 57.33
C ARG A 325 -31.84 -64.06 57.11
N PHE A 326 -32.77 -64.87 57.60
CA PHE A 326 -34.21 -64.65 57.48
C PHE A 326 -34.68 -63.46 58.32
N VAL A 327 -34.20 -63.35 59.57
CA VAL A 327 -34.45 -62.20 60.45
C VAL A 327 -33.83 -60.93 59.87
N LYS A 328 -32.58 -60.97 59.41
CA LYS A 328 -31.90 -59.85 58.73
C LYS A 328 -32.66 -59.41 57.47
N THR A 329 -33.14 -60.35 56.66
CA THR A 329 -33.91 -60.05 55.43
C THR A 329 -35.28 -59.45 55.73
N ARG A 330 -35.98 -59.93 56.77
CA ARG A 330 -37.25 -59.33 57.23
C ARG A 330 -37.06 -57.90 57.75
N ARG A 331 -35.96 -57.64 58.46
CA ARG A 331 -35.61 -56.30 58.94
C ARG A 331 -35.33 -55.34 57.78
N ILE A 332 -34.48 -55.75 56.82
CA ILE A 332 -34.19 -54.97 55.61
C ILE A 332 -35.47 -54.71 54.80
N LYS A 333 -36.39 -55.68 54.70
CA LYS A 333 -37.69 -55.50 54.06
C LYS A 333 -38.54 -54.41 54.71
N LYS A 334 -38.63 -54.40 56.05
CA LYS A 334 -39.37 -53.36 56.80
C LYS A 334 -38.74 -51.98 56.62
N GLU A 335 -37.41 -51.90 56.68
CA GLU A 335 -36.67 -50.65 56.43
C GLU A 335 -36.87 -50.15 54.99
N TYR A 336 -36.82 -51.04 54.00
CA TYR A 336 -37.14 -50.70 52.60
C TYR A 336 -38.57 -50.18 52.45
N GLN A 337 -39.56 -50.82 53.07
CA GLN A 337 -40.95 -50.38 53.04
C GLN A 337 -41.14 -48.98 53.67
N SER A 338 -40.43 -48.70 54.77
CA SER A 338 -40.40 -47.36 55.37
C SER A 338 -39.80 -46.31 54.42
N VAL A 339 -38.66 -46.63 53.78
CA VAL A 339 -38.04 -45.76 52.77
C VAL A 339 -38.98 -45.55 51.57
N LEU A 340 -39.73 -46.56 51.13
CA LEU A 340 -40.71 -46.40 50.06
C LEU A 340 -41.84 -45.44 50.43
N ALA A 341 -42.37 -45.52 51.65
CA ALA A 341 -43.39 -44.58 52.13
C ALA A 341 -42.85 -43.14 52.19
N GLN A 342 -41.59 -42.96 52.62
CA GLN A 342 -40.93 -41.65 52.61
C GLN A 342 -40.71 -41.11 51.19
N VAL A 343 -40.36 -41.99 50.24
CA VAL A 343 -40.18 -41.64 48.82
C VAL A 343 -41.50 -41.26 48.15
N GLU A 344 -42.60 -41.87 48.56
CA GLU A 344 -43.94 -41.56 48.04
C GLU A 344 -44.46 -40.22 48.55
N ASN A 345 -44.19 -39.89 49.83
CA ASN A 345 -44.56 -38.60 50.43
C ASN A 345 -43.64 -37.44 50.04
N GLN A 346 -42.44 -37.71 49.53
CA GLN A 346 -41.54 -36.69 49.03
C GLN A 346 -42.01 -36.19 47.66
N GLN A 347 -41.94 -34.89 47.39
CA GLN A 347 -42.29 -34.32 46.07
C GLN A 347 -41.05 -34.11 45.20
N ASP A 348 -39.90 -33.72 45.78
CA ASP A 348 -38.66 -33.48 45.02
C ASP A 348 -38.02 -34.80 44.53
N PRO A 349 -37.94 -35.03 43.20
CA PRO A 349 -37.32 -36.23 42.63
C PRO A 349 -35.85 -36.43 43.02
N LYS A 350 -35.11 -35.34 43.30
CA LYS A 350 -33.72 -35.45 43.79
C LYS A 350 -33.68 -36.02 45.20
N GLN A 351 -34.62 -35.63 46.05
CA GLN A 351 -34.74 -36.14 47.41
C GLN A 351 -35.24 -37.60 47.40
N LYS A 352 -36.15 -37.96 46.49
CA LYS A 352 -36.54 -39.37 46.24
C LYS A 352 -35.32 -40.23 45.90
N ILE A 353 -34.48 -39.77 45.00
CA ILE A 353 -33.25 -40.48 44.59
C ILE A 353 -32.27 -40.57 45.75
N LYS A 354 -32.10 -39.51 46.56
CA LYS A 354 -31.22 -39.53 47.75
C LYS A 354 -31.68 -40.53 48.80
N LEU A 355 -32.98 -40.59 49.11
CA LEU A 355 -33.55 -41.54 50.07
C LEU A 355 -33.31 -42.98 49.63
N LEU A 356 -33.58 -43.27 48.35
CA LEU A 356 -33.31 -44.60 47.78
C LEU A 356 -31.80 -44.91 47.69
N GLN A 357 -30.96 -43.93 47.36
CA GLN A 357 -29.50 -44.11 47.31
C GLN A 357 -28.91 -44.40 48.69
N HIS A 358 -29.38 -43.71 49.72
CA HIS A 358 -28.97 -43.96 51.10
C HIS A 358 -29.29 -45.41 51.49
N PHE A 359 -30.50 -45.88 51.18
CA PHE A 359 -30.88 -47.27 51.40
C PHE A 359 -30.00 -48.26 50.62
N VAL A 360 -29.69 -47.98 49.35
CA VAL A 360 -28.82 -48.81 48.51
C VAL A 360 -27.41 -48.91 49.11
N ASN A 361 -26.81 -47.81 49.55
CA ASN A 361 -25.47 -47.77 50.12
C ASN A 361 -25.38 -48.56 51.45
N SER A 362 -26.45 -48.51 52.27
CA SER A 362 -26.49 -49.25 53.53
C SER A 362 -26.74 -50.76 53.35
N HIS A 363 -27.20 -51.20 52.16
CA HIS A 363 -27.69 -52.57 51.93
C HIS A 363 -27.29 -53.15 50.57
N GLU A 364 -26.09 -52.82 50.06
CA GLU A 364 -25.65 -53.09 48.67
C GLU A 364 -25.86 -54.53 48.18
N GLN A 365 -25.68 -55.53 49.05
CA GLN A 365 -25.79 -56.95 48.70
C GLN A 365 -27.24 -57.51 48.75
N SER A 366 -28.24 -56.68 49.09
CA SER A 366 -29.63 -57.14 49.24
C SER A 366 -30.44 -57.08 47.94
N GLU A 367 -31.42 -57.98 47.81
CA GLU A 367 -32.40 -57.92 46.71
C GLU A 367 -33.20 -56.61 46.71
N TYR A 368 -33.48 -56.06 47.89
CA TYR A 368 -34.17 -54.78 48.04
C TYR A 368 -33.32 -53.60 47.56
N ALA A 369 -31.99 -53.66 47.64
CA ALA A 369 -31.11 -52.65 47.03
C ALA A 369 -31.18 -52.69 45.50
N LYS A 370 -31.29 -53.88 44.88
CA LYS A 370 -31.55 -53.99 43.42
C LYS A 370 -32.89 -53.37 43.05
N ASN A 371 -33.93 -53.61 43.85
CA ASN A 371 -35.26 -53.01 43.65
C ASN A 371 -35.25 -51.49 43.85
N ALA A 372 -34.52 -50.99 44.86
CA ALA A 372 -34.32 -49.56 45.10
C ALA A 372 -33.58 -48.90 43.92
N GLN A 373 -32.51 -49.53 43.40
CA GLN A 373 -31.80 -49.09 42.20
C GLN A 373 -32.73 -49.04 40.97
N ALA A 374 -33.59 -50.05 40.79
CA ALA A 374 -34.57 -50.07 39.71
C ALA A 374 -35.62 -48.94 39.85
N LYS A 375 -36.12 -48.68 41.08
CA LYS A 375 -37.05 -47.57 41.36
C LYS A 375 -36.37 -46.21 41.17
N MET A 376 -35.11 -46.05 41.57
CA MET A 376 -34.31 -44.86 41.30
C MET A 376 -34.16 -44.59 39.80
N LYS A 377 -33.85 -45.64 39.02
CA LYS A 377 -33.76 -45.53 37.55
C LYS A 377 -35.09 -45.06 36.97
N LYS A 378 -36.22 -45.65 37.38
CA LYS A 378 -37.56 -45.21 36.96
C LYS A 378 -37.86 -43.76 37.34
N VAL A 379 -37.57 -43.34 38.58
CA VAL A 379 -37.76 -41.96 39.04
C VAL A 379 -36.90 -40.98 38.24
N ARG A 380 -35.64 -41.32 37.97
CA ARG A 380 -34.74 -40.52 37.12
C ARG A 380 -35.30 -40.39 35.70
N THR A 381 -35.71 -41.50 35.06
CA THR A 381 -36.26 -41.48 33.70
C THR A 381 -37.56 -40.67 33.60
N LEU A 382 -38.48 -40.79 34.55
CA LEU A 382 -39.73 -40.01 34.55
C LEU A 382 -39.45 -38.52 34.73
N PHE A 383 -38.55 -38.15 35.64
CA PHE A 383 -38.17 -36.77 35.87
C PHE A 383 -37.45 -36.14 34.68
N GLU A 384 -36.55 -36.89 34.03
CA GLU A 384 -35.88 -36.47 32.80
C GLU A 384 -36.89 -36.27 31.67
N LYS A 385 -37.86 -37.18 31.49
CA LYS A 385 -38.94 -37.05 30.50
C LYS A 385 -39.80 -35.80 30.73
N GLN A 386 -40.17 -35.52 31.98
CA GLN A 386 -40.94 -34.31 32.32
C GLN A 386 -40.12 -33.03 32.08
N SER A 387 -38.82 -33.05 32.44
CA SER A 387 -37.90 -31.94 32.17
C SER A 387 -37.74 -31.72 30.67
N PHE A 388 -37.62 -32.79 29.88
CA PHE A 388 -37.54 -32.74 28.43
C PHE A 388 -38.80 -32.13 27.81
N ASN A 389 -39.98 -32.60 28.19
CA ASN A 389 -41.25 -32.06 27.68
C ASN A 389 -41.39 -30.55 27.97
N THR A 390 -40.98 -30.12 29.16
CA THR A 390 -41.01 -28.70 29.53
C THR A 390 -40.07 -27.87 28.65
N VAL A 391 -38.87 -28.38 28.40
CA VAL A 391 -37.87 -27.75 27.52
C VAL A 391 -38.39 -27.66 26.08
N VAL A 392 -39.03 -28.71 25.56
CA VAL A 392 -39.63 -28.70 24.22
C VAL A 392 -40.75 -27.66 24.14
N ILE A 393 -41.70 -27.64 25.08
CA ILE A 393 -42.80 -26.66 25.10
C ILE A 393 -42.27 -25.22 25.14
N ASN A 394 -41.27 -24.96 25.99
CA ASN A 394 -40.68 -23.63 26.10
C ASN A 394 -39.94 -23.23 24.81
N ALA A 395 -39.20 -24.16 24.21
CA ALA A 395 -38.53 -23.92 22.96
C ALA A 395 -39.53 -23.70 21.81
N ASP A 396 -40.58 -24.51 21.70
CA ASP A 396 -41.59 -24.40 20.64
C ASP A 396 -42.33 -23.05 20.71
N LYS A 397 -42.63 -22.54 21.91
CA LYS A 397 -43.16 -21.17 22.10
C LYS A 397 -42.21 -20.10 21.57
N LEU A 398 -40.90 -20.23 21.81
CA LEU A 398 -39.90 -19.30 21.31
C LEU A 398 -39.74 -19.41 19.79
N LEU A 399 -39.79 -20.63 19.24
CA LEU A 399 -39.74 -20.86 17.80
C LEU A 399 -40.94 -20.28 17.06
N ALA A 400 -42.15 -20.36 17.64
CA ALA A 400 -43.35 -19.73 17.07
C ALA A 400 -43.22 -18.20 16.94
N ASN A 401 -42.40 -17.58 17.80
CA ASN A 401 -42.10 -16.15 17.77
C ASN A 401 -40.81 -15.81 16.99
N ASN A 402 -40.20 -16.78 16.29
CA ASN A 402 -38.91 -16.66 15.60
C ASN A 402 -37.71 -16.27 16.51
N ASP A 403 -37.83 -16.53 17.82
CA ASP A 403 -36.79 -16.30 18.83
C ASP A 403 -35.79 -17.48 18.87
N TYR A 404 -35.14 -17.74 17.74
CA TYR A 404 -34.28 -18.91 17.54
C TYR A 404 -33.10 -19.00 18.52
N GLU A 405 -32.44 -17.88 18.87
CA GLU A 405 -31.33 -17.86 19.83
C GLU A 405 -31.75 -18.26 21.23
N LYS A 406 -32.92 -17.79 21.68
CA LYS A 406 -33.47 -18.15 22.99
C LYS A 406 -33.88 -19.62 23.00
N ALA A 407 -34.54 -20.10 21.94
CA ALA A 407 -34.88 -21.51 21.78
C ALA A 407 -33.63 -22.41 21.81
N MET A 408 -32.56 -22.00 21.10
CA MET A 408 -31.26 -22.66 21.14
C MET A 408 -30.66 -22.68 22.55
N GLY A 409 -30.78 -21.58 23.30
CA GLY A 409 -30.33 -21.46 24.68
C GLY A 409 -31.00 -22.48 25.60
N VAL A 410 -32.33 -22.63 25.49
CA VAL A 410 -33.13 -23.58 26.27
C VAL A 410 -32.69 -25.03 26.02
N TYR A 411 -32.46 -25.41 24.76
CA TYR A 411 -31.95 -26.74 24.42
C TYR A 411 -30.51 -26.97 24.88
N ARG A 412 -29.62 -25.97 24.74
CA ARG A 412 -28.24 -26.05 25.22
C ARG A 412 -28.15 -26.22 26.73
N GLU A 413 -29.02 -25.56 27.49
CA GLU A 413 -29.07 -25.71 28.94
C GLU A 413 -29.47 -27.13 29.35
N TYR A 414 -30.46 -27.72 28.66
CA TYR A 414 -30.83 -29.12 28.89
C TYR A 414 -29.65 -30.07 28.59
N LEU A 415 -28.98 -29.90 27.46
CA LEU A 415 -27.82 -30.73 27.08
C LEU A 415 -26.66 -30.61 28.07
N LYS A 416 -26.45 -29.42 28.64
CA LYS A 416 -25.46 -29.18 29.69
C LYS A 416 -25.83 -29.90 30.99
N LYS A 417 -27.11 -29.89 31.36
CA LYS A 417 -27.62 -30.48 32.60
C LYS A 417 -27.74 -32.00 32.52
N TYR A 418 -28.04 -32.54 31.34
CA TYR A 418 -28.26 -33.98 31.10
C TYR A 418 -27.49 -34.50 29.87
N PRO A 419 -26.14 -34.50 29.90
CA PRO A 419 -25.33 -34.84 28.72
C PRO A 419 -25.49 -36.29 28.22
N GLN A 420 -25.87 -37.21 29.11
CA GLN A 420 -26.07 -38.65 28.82
C GLN A 420 -27.56 -39.03 28.71
N SER A 421 -28.46 -38.05 28.58
CA SER A 421 -29.90 -38.30 28.45
C SER A 421 -30.21 -39.03 27.14
N MET A 422 -31.20 -39.93 27.18
CA MET A 422 -31.75 -40.59 25.98
C MET A 422 -32.38 -39.60 24.97
N HIS A 423 -32.80 -38.43 25.42
CA HIS A 423 -33.32 -37.34 24.55
C HIS A 423 -32.23 -36.49 23.88
N THR A 424 -30.94 -36.73 24.16
CA THR A 424 -29.83 -35.92 23.63
C THR A 424 -29.75 -35.96 22.10
N ILE A 425 -30.05 -37.11 21.48
CA ILE A 425 -30.03 -37.25 20.02
C ILE A 425 -31.12 -36.39 19.37
N GLU A 426 -32.33 -36.44 19.94
CA GLU A 426 -33.47 -35.68 19.45
C GLU A 426 -33.24 -34.16 19.59
N ILE A 427 -32.75 -33.71 20.75
CA ILE A 427 -32.41 -32.30 20.95
C ILE A 427 -31.31 -31.85 20.00
N LYS A 428 -30.27 -32.67 19.77
CA LYS A 428 -29.23 -32.35 18.80
C LYS A 428 -29.80 -32.15 17.40
N LYS A 429 -30.74 -33.00 16.97
CA LYS A 429 -31.46 -32.83 15.70
C LYS A 429 -32.24 -31.51 15.67
N LYS A 430 -33.06 -31.23 16.69
CA LYS A 430 -33.80 -29.95 16.78
C LYS A 430 -32.87 -28.73 16.79
N THR A 431 -31.76 -28.77 17.50
CA THR A 431 -30.79 -27.67 17.50
C THR A 431 -30.11 -27.49 16.14
N ALA A 432 -29.88 -28.57 15.39
CA ALA A 432 -29.33 -28.46 14.04
C ALA A 432 -30.31 -27.73 13.10
N GLU A 433 -31.60 -28.04 13.18
CA GLU A 433 -32.66 -27.35 12.41
C GLU A 433 -32.72 -25.84 12.78
N ILE A 434 -32.65 -25.50 14.07
CA ILE A 434 -32.64 -24.10 14.51
C ILE A 434 -31.39 -23.36 13.99
N VAL A 435 -30.22 -24.01 13.95
CA VAL A 435 -29.00 -23.41 13.35
C VAL A 435 -29.25 -23.05 11.89
N GLN A 436 -29.96 -23.88 11.12
CA GLN A 436 -30.29 -23.58 9.72
C GLN A 436 -31.16 -22.32 9.59
N HIS A 437 -32.16 -22.14 10.47
CA HIS A 437 -32.99 -20.93 10.45
C HIS A 437 -32.24 -19.67 10.88
N ILE A 438 -31.34 -19.78 11.87
CA ILE A 438 -30.46 -18.67 12.26
C ILE A 438 -29.53 -18.29 11.11
N ASP A 439 -29.03 -19.28 10.38
CA ASP A 439 -28.16 -19.10 9.22
C ASP A 439 -28.91 -18.47 8.04
N ASP A 440 -30.10 -18.96 7.68
CA ASP A 440 -30.95 -18.39 6.62
C ASP A 440 -31.29 -16.91 6.91
N ARG A 441 -31.63 -16.58 8.16
CA ARG A 441 -31.86 -15.18 8.58
C ARG A 441 -30.59 -14.35 8.48
N GLY A 442 -29.44 -14.90 8.91
CA GLY A 442 -28.14 -14.27 8.76
C GLY A 442 -27.80 -13.99 7.30
N TYR A 443 -28.01 -14.95 6.42
CA TYR A 443 -27.78 -14.81 4.98
C TYR A 443 -28.62 -13.68 4.37
N HIS A 444 -29.91 -13.59 4.71
CA HIS A 444 -30.75 -12.49 4.23
C HIS A 444 -30.34 -11.11 4.79
N ALA A 445 -29.92 -11.06 6.06
CA ALA A 445 -29.50 -9.82 6.71
C ALA A 445 -28.11 -9.32 6.28
N PHE A 446 -27.17 -10.24 5.99
CA PHE A 446 -25.77 -9.89 5.68
C PHE A 446 -25.43 -9.96 4.19
N VAL A 447 -26.10 -10.81 3.41
CA VAL A 447 -25.71 -11.10 2.02
C VAL A 447 -26.74 -10.56 1.03
N LYS A 448 -28.02 -10.94 1.16
CA LYS A 448 -29.05 -10.56 0.18
C LYS A 448 -29.40 -9.06 0.18
N THR A 449 -29.30 -8.44 1.35
CA THR A 449 -29.61 -7.01 1.57
C THR A 449 -28.37 -6.13 1.58
N ALA A 450 -27.19 -6.68 1.22
CA ALA A 450 -25.94 -5.95 1.14
C ALA A 450 -25.96 -4.92 -0.01
N GLY A 451 -26.63 -3.79 0.23
CA GLY A 451 -26.44 -2.55 -0.50
C GLY A 451 -25.08 -1.96 -0.15
N GLY A 452 -24.35 -1.49 -1.15
CA GLY A 452 -22.96 -1.03 -1.00
C GLY A 452 -22.14 -1.25 -2.26
N ASP A 453 -20.93 -0.71 -2.28
CA ASP A 453 -19.96 -0.97 -3.35
C ASP A 453 -19.37 -2.39 -3.27
N GLY A 454 -18.50 -2.75 -4.23
CA GLY A 454 -17.93 -4.10 -4.29
C GLY A 454 -17.14 -4.52 -3.05
N VAL A 455 -16.53 -3.60 -2.31
CA VAL A 455 -15.67 -3.92 -1.16
C VAL A 455 -16.51 -4.16 0.10
N GLU A 456 -17.55 -3.36 0.30
CA GLU A 456 -18.49 -3.51 1.43
C GLU A 456 -19.24 -4.84 1.39
N ARG A 457 -19.63 -5.30 0.19
CA ARG A 457 -20.25 -6.61 0.01
C ARG A 457 -19.30 -7.75 0.35
N ILE A 458 -18.03 -7.68 -0.06
CA ILE A 458 -17.03 -8.72 0.24
C ILE A 458 -16.80 -8.83 1.75
N PHE A 459 -16.71 -7.70 2.45
CA PHE A 459 -16.54 -7.71 3.90
C PHE A 459 -17.75 -8.35 4.60
N SER A 460 -18.97 -8.02 4.15
CA SER A 460 -20.21 -8.63 4.65
C SER A 460 -20.24 -10.15 4.42
N TYR A 461 -19.74 -10.61 3.26
CA TYR A 461 -19.61 -12.04 2.94
C TYR A 461 -18.58 -12.74 3.83
N ILE A 462 -17.41 -12.13 4.06
CA ILE A 462 -16.38 -12.67 4.95
C ILE A 462 -16.91 -12.77 6.39
N GLN A 463 -17.58 -11.72 6.89
CA GLN A 463 -18.19 -11.74 8.22
C GLN A 463 -19.26 -12.83 8.37
N TYR A 464 -20.08 -13.03 7.34
CA TYR A 464 -21.04 -14.13 7.33
C TYR A 464 -20.33 -15.49 7.44
N LEU A 465 -19.25 -15.72 6.67
CA LEU A 465 -18.49 -16.97 6.71
C LEU A 465 -17.79 -17.21 8.06
N GLU A 466 -17.32 -16.16 8.74
CA GLU A 466 -16.76 -16.25 10.09
C GLU A 466 -17.81 -16.61 11.14
N LYS A 467 -19.01 -16.04 11.01
CA LYS A 467 -20.12 -16.27 11.94
C LYS A 467 -20.79 -17.63 11.72
N TYR A 468 -20.84 -18.10 10.47
CA TYR A 468 -21.49 -19.35 10.05
C TYR A 468 -20.53 -20.23 9.26
N PRO A 469 -19.42 -20.72 9.87
CA PRO A 469 -18.39 -21.46 9.15
C PRO A 469 -18.87 -22.80 8.60
N ASN A 470 -19.95 -23.36 9.13
CA ASN A 470 -20.59 -24.58 8.60
C ASN A 470 -22.06 -24.29 8.20
N GLY A 471 -22.36 -23.04 7.86
CA GLY A 471 -23.68 -22.62 7.40
C GLY A 471 -24.05 -23.26 6.05
N LYS A 472 -25.33 -23.32 5.78
CA LYS A 472 -25.93 -23.85 4.54
C LYS A 472 -25.55 -23.02 3.32
N HIS A 473 -25.45 -21.70 3.46
CA HIS A 473 -25.11 -20.81 2.34
C HIS A 473 -23.60 -20.58 2.16
N ARG A 474 -22.77 -21.31 2.89
CA ARG A 474 -21.30 -21.18 2.82
C ARG A 474 -20.77 -21.24 1.38
N ASP A 475 -21.19 -22.23 0.60
CA ASP A 475 -20.66 -22.45 -0.75
C ASP A 475 -21.15 -21.41 -1.75
N GLU A 476 -22.36 -20.87 -1.54
CA GLU A 476 -22.91 -19.78 -2.33
C GLU A 476 -22.16 -18.47 -2.05
N VAL A 477 -21.92 -18.15 -0.78
CA VAL A 477 -21.16 -16.95 -0.40
C VAL A 477 -19.71 -17.01 -0.88
N ASN A 478 -19.06 -18.18 -0.81
CA ASN A 478 -17.73 -18.35 -1.38
C ASN A 478 -17.70 -18.12 -2.90
N ARG A 479 -18.74 -18.55 -3.64
CA ARG A 479 -18.87 -18.27 -5.08
C ARG A 479 -19.03 -16.77 -5.34
N LEU A 480 -19.86 -16.07 -4.58
CA LEU A 480 -20.01 -14.61 -4.70
C LEU A 480 -18.69 -13.86 -4.47
N ILE A 481 -17.90 -14.25 -3.46
CA ILE A 481 -16.56 -13.69 -3.23
C ILE A 481 -15.64 -13.96 -4.43
N ALA A 482 -15.66 -15.17 -4.99
CA ALA A 482 -14.83 -15.54 -6.12
C ALA A 482 -15.18 -14.76 -7.40
N ASP A 483 -16.47 -14.58 -7.70
CA ASP A 483 -16.93 -13.82 -8.87
C ASP A 483 -16.49 -12.36 -8.78
N MET A 484 -16.64 -11.75 -7.60
CA MET A 484 -16.20 -10.38 -7.35
C MET A 484 -14.67 -10.24 -7.43
N ALA A 485 -13.93 -11.23 -6.94
CA ALA A 485 -12.47 -11.27 -7.06
C ALA A 485 -12.02 -11.34 -8.53
N ALA A 486 -12.74 -12.09 -9.37
CA ALA A 486 -12.45 -12.19 -10.79
C ALA A 486 -12.66 -10.86 -11.53
N GLU A 487 -13.74 -10.13 -11.23
CA GLU A 487 -13.98 -8.80 -11.81
C GLU A 487 -12.92 -7.78 -11.38
N TYR A 488 -12.62 -7.73 -10.08
CA TYR A 488 -11.59 -6.84 -9.55
C TYR A 488 -10.21 -7.18 -10.11
N TYR A 489 -9.89 -8.47 -10.28
CA TYR A 489 -8.63 -8.90 -10.88
C TYR A 489 -8.48 -8.39 -12.33
N ARG A 490 -9.53 -8.45 -13.16
CA ARG A 490 -9.46 -7.91 -14.54
C ARG A 490 -9.15 -6.42 -14.56
N PHE A 491 -9.69 -5.66 -13.59
CA PHE A 491 -9.35 -4.25 -13.42
C PHE A 491 -7.89 -4.08 -12.95
N LEU A 492 -7.48 -4.86 -11.94
CA LEU A 492 -6.12 -4.85 -11.40
C LEU A 492 -5.08 -5.12 -12.48
N GLU A 493 -5.28 -6.11 -13.35
CA GLU A 493 -4.36 -6.44 -14.44
C GLU A 493 -4.09 -5.23 -15.33
N LYS A 494 -5.15 -4.51 -15.73
CA LYS A 494 -5.01 -3.28 -16.53
C LYS A 494 -4.19 -2.22 -15.79
N GLN A 495 -4.41 -2.05 -14.49
CA GLN A 495 -3.66 -1.08 -13.68
C GLN A 495 -2.19 -1.49 -13.47
N ILE A 496 -1.94 -2.78 -13.26
CA ILE A 496 -0.58 -3.33 -13.16
C ILE A 496 0.17 -3.11 -14.49
N THR A 497 -0.47 -3.34 -15.64
CA THR A 497 0.14 -3.04 -16.94
C THR A 497 0.52 -1.55 -17.08
N ILE A 498 -0.37 -0.64 -16.64
CA ILE A 498 -0.10 0.81 -16.69
C ILE A 498 1.12 1.17 -15.85
N CYS A 499 1.18 0.75 -14.58
CA CYS A 499 2.30 1.09 -13.71
C CYS A 499 3.62 0.42 -14.16
N GLN A 500 3.56 -0.79 -14.75
CA GLN A 500 4.72 -1.45 -15.34
C GLN A 500 5.28 -0.65 -16.52
N ASN A 501 4.42 -0.22 -17.45
CA ASN A 501 4.81 0.60 -18.60
C ASN A 501 5.42 1.95 -18.17
N GLN A 502 4.88 2.53 -17.10
CA GLN A 502 5.39 3.76 -16.51
C GLN A 502 6.64 3.55 -15.61
N LYS A 503 7.02 2.29 -15.36
CA LYS A 503 8.08 1.92 -14.41
C LYS A 503 7.85 2.49 -12.99
N ASP A 504 6.58 2.63 -12.59
CA ASP A 504 6.16 2.97 -11.23
C ASP A 504 5.94 1.70 -10.42
N TRP A 505 7.06 1.06 -10.06
CA TRP A 505 7.07 -0.18 -9.29
C TRP A 505 6.42 -0.03 -7.91
N ALA A 506 6.46 1.16 -7.31
CA ALA A 506 5.83 1.41 -6.02
C ALA A 506 4.30 1.35 -6.13
N GLN A 507 3.73 1.89 -7.22
CA GLN A 507 2.30 1.73 -7.49
C GLN A 507 1.92 0.28 -7.77
N CYS A 508 2.72 -0.44 -8.57
CA CYS A 508 2.46 -1.85 -8.84
C CYS A 508 2.42 -2.68 -7.55
N ILE A 509 3.35 -2.44 -6.61
CA ILE A 509 3.37 -3.10 -5.30
C ILE A 509 2.11 -2.76 -4.50
N ARG A 510 1.69 -1.50 -4.42
CA ARG A 510 0.48 -1.10 -3.69
C ARG A 510 -0.77 -1.78 -4.24
N LEU A 511 -0.90 -1.83 -5.56
CA LEU A 511 -2.00 -2.50 -6.26
C LEU A 511 -2.02 -4.01 -5.94
N SER A 512 -0.85 -4.66 -6.00
CA SER A 512 -0.70 -6.07 -5.62
C SER A 512 -1.05 -6.32 -4.16
N ASP A 513 -0.55 -5.51 -3.22
CA ASP A 513 -0.83 -5.64 -1.79
C ASP A 513 -2.32 -5.47 -1.49
N THR A 514 -2.98 -4.52 -2.18
CA THR A 514 -4.43 -4.31 -2.05
C THR A 514 -5.19 -5.58 -2.41
N PHE A 515 -4.89 -6.20 -3.56
CA PHE A 515 -5.54 -7.45 -3.96
C PHE A 515 -5.26 -8.59 -2.98
N ILE A 516 -4.01 -8.77 -2.56
CA ILE A 516 -3.61 -9.83 -1.62
C ILE A 516 -4.31 -9.68 -0.27
N ASN A 517 -4.49 -8.46 0.20
CA ASN A 517 -5.14 -8.18 1.48
C ASN A 517 -6.66 -8.37 1.43
N ILE A 518 -7.31 -8.02 0.32
CA ILE A 518 -8.76 -8.21 0.14
C ILE A 518 -9.08 -9.69 -0.11
N TYR A 519 -8.24 -10.40 -0.87
CA TYR A 519 -8.49 -11.79 -1.30
C TYR A 519 -7.34 -12.74 -0.92
N PRO A 520 -6.98 -12.89 0.37
CA PRO A 520 -5.79 -13.63 0.77
C PRO A 520 -5.85 -15.13 0.43
N GLY A 521 -7.06 -15.72 0.37
CA GLY A 521 -7.30 -17.12 0.05
C GLY A 521 -7.64 -17.42 -1.41
N HIS A 522 -7.69 -16.42 -2.28
CA HIS A 522 -8.05 -16.62 -3.69
C HIS A 522 -6.89 -17.21 -4.50
N GLY A 523 -7.18 -18.09 -5.47
CA GLY A 523 -6.16 -18.79 -6.26
C GLY A 523 -5.14 -17.87 -6.95
N ARG A 524 -5.61 -16.73 -7.49
CA ARG A 524 -4.73 -15.73 -8.14
C ARG A 524 -3.90 -14.88 -7.17
N ALA A 525 -4.16 -14.92 -5.87
CA ALA A 525 -3.36 -14.16 -4.90
C ALA A 525 -1.90 -14.61 -4.89
N ASN A 526 -1.62 -15.88 -5.17
CA ASN A 526 -0.26 -16.40 -5.25
C ASN A 526 0.49 -15.89 -6.49
N GLU A 527 -0.18 -15.73 -7.63
CA GLU A 527 0.39 -15.12 -8.83
C GLU A 527 0.75 -13.65 -8.56
N ILE A 528 -0.16 -12.90 -7.94
CA ILE A 528 0.05 -11.49 -7.57
C ILE A 528 1.18 -11.34 -6.54
N LYS A 529 1.31 -12.27 -5.58
CA LYS A 529 2.45 -12.30 -4.64
C LYS A 529 3.79 -12.44 -5.37
N LYS A 530 3.87 -13.35 -6.35
CA LYS A 530 5.08 -13.53 -7.17
C LYS A 530 5.41 -12.27 -7.97
N ALA A 531 4.41 -11.68 -8.66
CA ALA A 531 4.58 -10.44 -9.40
C ALA A 531 5.03 -9.28 -8.50
N ARG A 532 4.45 -9.16 -7.30
CA ARG A 532 4.83 -8.17 -6.29
C ARG A 532 6.31 -8.29 -5.90
N THR A 533 6.81 -9.51 -5.68
CA THR A 533 8.22 -9.74 -5.35
C THR A 533 9.14 -9.22 -6.47
N LEU A 534 8.82 -9.50 -7.73
CA LEU A 534 9.56 -8.97 -8.87
C LEU A 534 9.53 -7.43 -8.92
N PHE A 535 8.39 -6.81 -8.59
CA PHE A 535 8.30 -5.35 -8.52
C PHE A 535 9.14 -4.77 -7.37
N GLN A 536 9.24 -5.47 -6.24
CA GLN A 536 10.09 -5.07 -5.11
C GLN A 536 11.58 -5.09 -5.51
N GLU A 537 12.02 -6.12 -6.23
CA GLU A 537 13.38 -6.21 -6.77
C GLU A 537 13.68 -5.06 -7.72
N LYS A 538 12.79 -4.80 -8.70
CA LYS A 538 12.93 -3.67 -9.63
C LYS A 538 12.94 -2.30 -8.93
N LEU A 539 12.16 -2.14 -7.86
CA LEU A 539 12.17 -0.92 -7.05
C LEU A 539 13.48 -0.76 -6.29
N LYS A 540 14.02 -1.85 -5.73
CA LYS A 540 15.32 -1.87 -5.06
C LYS A 540 16.44 -1.48 -6.03
N GLU A 541 16.47 -2.07 -7.22
CA GLU A 541 17.40 -1.70 -8.29
C GLU A 541 17.33 -0.22 -8.64
N LYS A 542 16.12 0.32 -8.86
CA LYS A 542 15.91 1.75 -9.17
C LYS A 542 16.47 2.66 -8.07
N LYS A 543 16.25 2.31 -6.80
CA LYS A 543 16.78 3.05 -5.64
C LYS A 543 18.30 2.95 -5.54
N THR A 544 18.87 1.76 -5.75
CA THR A 544 20.32 1.56 -5.73
C THR A 544 21.01 2.41 -6.78
N LEU A 545 20.53 2.37 -8.04
CA LEU A 545 21.10 3.19 -9.10
C LEU A 545 20.99 4.69 -8.79
N ALA A 546 19.82 5.15 -8.32
CA ALA A 546 19.64 6.56 -7.94
C ALA A 546 20.60 7.00 -6.82
N ASN A 547 20.85 6.14 -5.83
CA ASN A 547 21.81 6.41 -4.76
C ASN A 547 23.25 6.49 -5.27
N LEU A 548 23.66 5.59 -6.17
CA LEU A 548 24.99 5.66 -6.80
C LEU A 548 25.16 6.97 -7.58
N MET A 549 24.15 7.35 -8.39
CA MET A 549 24.14 8.61 -9.13
C MET A 549 24.24 9.81 -8.20
N GLN A 550 23.46 9.81 -7.12
CA GLN A 550 23.51 10.88 -6.13
C GLN A 550 24.89 10.98 -5.48
N LYS A 551 25.49 9.85 -5.05
CA LYS A 551 26.84 9.86 -4.48
C LYS A 551 27.89 10.39 -5.46
N ALA A 552 27.79 9.99 -6.73
CA ALA A 552 28.68 10.49 -7.77
C ALA A 552 28.50 12.00 -8.00
N GLU A 553 27.26 12.51 -7.97
CA GLU A 553 26.97 13.94 -8.09
C GLU A 553 27.57 14.76 -6.92
N HIS A 554 27.58 14.20 -5.70
CA HIS A 554 28.19 14.87 -4.54
C HIS A 554 29.71 15.03 -4.64
N ALA A 555 30.40 14.22 -5.47
CA ALA A 555 31.82 14.41 -5.75
C ALA A 555 32.10 15.66 -6.61
N GLY A 556 31.06 16.24 -7.24
CA GLY A 556 31.17 17.49 -7.99
C GLY A 556 32.16 17.39 -9.14
N SER A 557 33.22 18.22 -9.12
CA SER A 557 34.28 18.23 -10.13
C SER A 557 35.37 17.16 -9.91
N ASP A 558 35.32 16.38 -8.83
CA ASP A 558 36.22 15.24 -8.62
C ASP A 558 35.72 14.02 -9.39
N TYR A 559 36.01 14.01 -10.69
CA TYR A 559 35.65 12.91 -11.58
C TYR A 559 36.32 11.59 -11.18
N LYS A 560 37.49 11.62 -10.54
CA LYS A 560 38.17 10.40 -10.07
C LYS A 560 37.36 9.75 -8.96
N ALA A 561 36.97 10.52 -7.94
CA ALA A 561 36.11 10.04 -6.87
C ALA A 561 34.73 9.59 -7.38
N ALA A 562 34.12 10.35 -8.30
CA ALA A 562 32.82 10.01 -8.90
C ALA A 562 32.86 8.66 -9.65
N LYS A 563 33.89 8.43 -10.47
CA LYS A 563 34.08 7.17 -11.20
C LYS A 563 34.36 6.00 -10.24
N GLN A 564 35.13 6.23 -9.18
CA GLN A 564 35.46 5.19 -8.19
C GLN A 564 34.21 4.59 -7.55
N ILE A 565 33.18 5.41 -7.25
CA ILE A 565 31.90 4.94 -6.71
C ILE A 565 31.26 3.87 -7.60
N TYR A 566 31.30 4.05 -8.92
CA TYR A 566 30.75 3.08 -9.86
C TYR A 566 31.65 1.85 -10.02
N PHE A 567 32.98 2.02 -10.04
CA PHE A 567 33.92 0.90 -10.07
C PHE A 567 33.77 0.01 -8.84
N ASP A 568 33.72 0.59 -7.64
CA ASP A 568 33.54 -0.15 -6.39
C ASP A 568 32.23 -0.96 -6.41
N TYR A 569 31.15 -0.39 -6.94
CA TYR A 569 29.89 -1.11 -7.12
C TYR A 569 30.03 -2.30 -8.07
N LEU A 570 30.64 -2.11 -9.24
CA LEU A 570 30.80 -3.17 -10.24
C LEU A 570 31.72 -4.29 -9.75
N SER A 571 32.79 -3.96 -9.01
CA SER A 571 33.71 -4.93 -8.42
C SER A 571 33.07 -5.73 -7.30
N SER A 572 32.25 -5.11 -6.46
CA SER A 572 31.54 -5.78 -5.36
C SER A 572 30.27 -6.54 -5.81
N HIS A 573 29.72 -6.19 -6.99
CA HIS A 573 28.49 -6.80 -7.52
C HIS A 573 28.62 -7.18 -9.01
N PRO A 574 29.51 -8.13 -9.35
CA PRO A 574 29.86 -8.44 -10.74
C PRO A 574 28.69 -8.96 -11.59
N ASP A 575 27.74 -9.65 -10.95
CA ASP A 575 26.54 -10.24 -11.58
C ASP A 575 25.28 -9.38 -11.39
N SER A 576 25.44 -8.12 -11.00
CA SER A 576 24.30 -7.23 -10.77
C SER A 576 23.50 -6.99 -12.06
N PRO A 577 22.15 -7.04 -12.02
CA PRO A 577 21.32 -6.63 -13.15
C PRO A 577 21.44 -5.12 -13.48
N LEU A 578 22.14 -4.34 -12.64
CA LEU A 578 22.43 -2.93 -12.88
C LEU A 578 23.73 -2.69 -13.68
N LYS A 579 24.52 -3.73 -13.96
CA LYS A 579 25.85 -3.61 -14.58
C LYS A 579 25.87 -2.68 -15.80
N ASP A 580 25.02 -2.94 -16.79
CA ASP A 580 24.99 -2.14 -18.02
C ASP A 580 24.59 -0.69 -17.76
N LYS A 581 23.62 -0.46 -16.87
CA LYS A 581 23.18 0.90 -16.51
C LYS A 581 24.30 1.67 -15.82
N VAL A 582 25.05 1.02 -14.94
CA VAL A 582 26.20 1.62 -14.27
C VAL A 582 27.33 1.92 -15.25
N ILE A 583 27.59 1.02 -16.21
CA ILE A 583 28.57 1.26 -17.27
C ILE A 583 28.18 2.49 -18.12
N ILE A 584 26.89 2.64 -18.46
CA ILE A 584 26.40 3.82 -19.18
C ILE A 584 26.67 5.12 -18.41
N GLU A 585 26.36 5.15 -17.10
CA GLU A 585 26.65 6.34 -16.28
C GLU A 585 28.15 6.61 -16.14
N LEU A 586 28.97 5.56 -16.05
CA LEU A 586 30.42 5.68 -16.03
C LEU A 586 30.97 6.27 -17.34
N THR A 587 30.44 5.87 -18.50
CA THR A 587 30.83 6.42 -19.81
C THR A 587 30.50 7.91 -19.89
N LYS A 588 29.29 8.31 -19.47
CA LYS A 588 28.90 9.73 -19.41
C LYS A 588 29.85 10.55 -18.53
N LEU A 589 30.26 10.01 -17.37
CA LEU A 589 31.24 10.68 -16.52
C LEU A 589 32.60 10.86 -17.19
N LYS A 590 33.08 9.85 -17.93
CA LYS A 590 34.34 9.96 -18.69
C LYS A 590 34.25 11.04 -19.78
N GLU A 591 33.12 11.13 -20.47
CA GLU A 591 32.88 12.19 -21.46
C GLU A 591 32.86 13.58 -20.80
N GLN A 592 32.19 13.71 -19.66
CA GLN A 592 32.15 14.97 -18.91
C GLN A 592 33.52 15.41 -18.39
N GLU A 593 34.31 14.46 -17.86
CA GLU A 593 35.69 14.70 -17.43
C GLU A 593 36.54 15.23 -18.59
N GLU A 594 36.41 14.63 -19.77
CA GLU A 594 37.17 15.03 -20.95
C GLU A 594 36.75 16.43 -21.45
N LEU A 595 35.44 16.73 -21.45
CA LEU A 595 34.93 18.07 -21.76
C LEU A 595 35.41 19.12 -20.75
N ALA A 596 35.39 18.80 -19.46
CA ALA A 596 35.88 19.70 -18.41
C ALA A 596 37.37 19.97 -18.55
N ARG A 597 38.16 18.95 -18.93
CA ARG A 597 39.59 19.09 -19.23
C ARG A 597 39.80 20.03 -20.42
N LEU A 598 39.13 19.80 -21.54
CA LEU A 598 39.25 20.64 -22.73
C LEU A 598 38.85 22.10 -22.44
N GLN A 599 37.81 22.29 -21.63
CA GLN A 599 37.39 23.61 -21.18
C GLN A 599 38.47 24.28 -20.31
N SER A 600 39.07 23.56 -19.36
CA SER A 600 40.18 24.08 -18.56
C SER A 600 41.38 24.49 -19.41
N GLU A 601 41.75 23.69 -20.43
CA GLU A 601 42.82 24.04 -21.37
C GLU A 601 42.50 25.31 -22.17
N ARG A 602 41.25 25.45 -22.64
CA ARG A 602 40.79 26.66 -23.34
C ARG A 602 40.88 27.90 -22.44
N GLU A 603 40.48 27.78 -21.18
CA GLU A 603 40.57 28.88 -20.21
C GLU A 603 42.01 29.31 -19.94
N LYS A 604 42.95 28.36 -19.84
CA LYS A 604 44.39 28.66 -19.74
C LYS A 604 44.87 29.44 -20.96
N ILE A 605 44.57 28.97 -22.16
CA ILE A 605 44.96 29.66 -23.40
C ILE A 605 44.31 31.04 -23.47
N ALA A 606 43.01 31.17 -23.18
CA ALA A 606 42.30 32.44 -23.16
C ALA A 606 42.91 33.45 -22.16
N ALA A 607 43.41 32.98 -21.01
CA ALA A 607 44.14 33.83 -20.07
C ALA A 607 45.45 34.35 -20.67
N LEU A 608 46.23 33.50 -21.32
CA LEU A 608 47.50 33.85 -21.96
C LEU A 608 47.30 34.76 -23.19
N LEU A 609 46.20 34.61 -23.93
CA LEU A 609 45.89 35.47 -25.08
C LEU A 609 45.78 36.95 -24.70
N LYS A 610 45.48 37.27 -23.44
CA LYS A 610 45.43 38.66 -22.94
C LYS A 610 46.79 39.37 -23.03
N GLU A 611 47.90 38.63 -23.02
CA GLU A 611 49.26 39.17 -23.14
C GLU A 611 49.60 39.62 -24.59
N SER A 612 48.78 39.22 -25.58
CA SER A 612 49.01 39.49 -27.00
C SER A 612 48.69 40.93 -27.44
N LYS A 613 48.35 41.82 -26.50
CA LYS A 613 47.93 43.21 -26.77
C LYS A 613 46.80 43.32 -27.82
N GLY A 614 45.91 42.34 -27.86
CA GLY A 614 44.75 42.32 -28.74
C GLY A 614 45.00 41.76 -30.15
N ARG A 615 46.21 41.27 -30.46
CA ARG A 615 46.47 40.59 -31.74
C ARG A 615 45.65 39.32 -31.89
N PHE A 616 45.60 38.49 -30.85
CA PHE A 616 44.89 37.23 -30.87
C PHE A 616 43.61 37.31 -30.04
N VAL A 617 42.47 37.34 -30.72
CA VAL A 617 41.16 37.58 -30.10
C VAL A 617 40.35 36.30 -30.04
N ASP A 618 40.10 35.81 -28.83
CA ASP A 618 39.18 34.68 -28.57
C ASP A 618 37.75 35.04 -28.99
N LYS A 619 37.08 34.10 -29.67
CA LYS A 619 35.68 34.21 -30.11
C LYS A 619 34.70 33.45 -29.21
N GLY A 620 35.17 32.75 -28.19
CA GLY A 620 34.35 32.03 -27.21
C GLY A 620 33.75 30.72 -27.72
N ASN A 621 34.00 30.34 -28.97
CA ASN A 621 33.54 29.10 -29.60
C ASN A 621 34.68 28.11 -29.87
N GLY A 622 35.84 28.32 -29.23
CA GLY A 622 37.05 27.52 -29.44
C GLY A 622 37.92 27.97 -30.62
N THR A 623 37.67 29.17 -31.17
CA THR A 623 38.51 29.77 -32.22
C THR A 623 39.12 31.11 -31.79
N VAL A 624 40.22 31.47 -32.43
CA VAL A 624 40.98 32.70 -32.17
C VAL A 624 41.22 33.41 -33.50
N ILE A 625 40.93 34.70 -33.58
CA ILE A 625 41.25 35.51 -34.77
C ILE A 625 42.58 36.23 -34.56
N ASP A 626 43.51 36.13 -35.52
CA ASP A 626 44.69 36.98 -35.62
C ASP A 626 44.34 38.27 -36.37
N THR A 627 44.24 39.38 -35.64
CA THR A 627 43.86 40.68 -36.21
C THR A 627 44.89 41.25 -37.18
N LYS A 628 46.12 40.73 -37.20
CA LYS A 628 47.17 41.15 -38.14
C LYS A 628 46.99 40.55 -39.53
N THR A 629 46.56 39.29 -39.60
CA THR A 629 46.46 38.52 -40.86
C THR A 629 45.01 38.32 -41.31
N GLY A 630 44.04 38.49 -40.40
CA GLY A 630 42.63 38.17 -40.63
C GLY A 630 42.31 36.68 -40.45
N LEU A 631 43.32 35.82 -40.35
CA LEU A 631 43.15 34.37 -40.25
C LEU A 631 42.54 33.95 -38.91
N MET A 632 41.75 32.89 -38.96
CA MET A 632 41.16 32.26 -37.79
C MET A 632 41.86 30.93 -37.49
N TRP A 633 42.20 30.74 -36.23
CA TRP A 633 42.98 29.61 -35.72
C TRP A 633 42.17 28.79 -34.74
N SER A 634 42.44 27.49 -34.67
CA SER A 634 41.93 26.64 -33.58
C SER A 634 42.56 27.07 -32.26
N MET A 635 41.74 27.20 -31.20
CA MET A 635 42.24 27.62 -29.89
C MET A 635 43.14 26.57 -29.25
N LEU A 636 42.81 25.28 -29.42
CA LEU A 636 43.64 24.15 -29.01
C LEU A 636 44.32 23.54 -30.26
N ASP A 637 45.50 22.95 -30.07
CA ASP A 637 46.11 22.08 -31.08
C ASP A 637 45.64 20.62 -30.94
N SER A 638 45.99 19.80 -31.93
CA SER A 638 45.66 18.37 -31.92
C SER A 638 46.24 17.60 -30.74
N LEU A 639 47.38 18.03 -30.18
CA LEU A 639 48.01 17.35 -29.05
C LEU A 639 47.23 17.57 -27.77
N GLN A 640 46.79 18.82 -27.51
CA GLN A 640 45.92 19.15 -26.39
C GLN A 640 44.54 18.51 -26.54
N GLU A 641 43.99 18.44 -27.76
CA GLU A 641 42.66 17.88 -27.99
C GLU A 641 42.64 16.34 -27.90
N LEU A 642 43.61 15.66 -28.54
CA LEU A 642 43.62 14.20 -28.66
C LEU A 642 44.52 13.49 -27.64
N LYS A 643 45.37 14.22 -26.89
CA LYS A 643 46.43 13.67 -26.01
C LYS A 643 47.42 12.74 -26.71
N LYS A 644 47.57 12.89 -28.03
CA LYS A 644 48.54 12.14 -28.84
C LYS A 644 49.03 12.99 -30.00
N CYS A 645 50.25 12.75 -30.43
CA CYS A 645 50.74 13.28 -31.69
C CYS A 645 50.18 12.51 -32.88
N LEU A 646 50.34 13.08 -34.06
CA LEU A 646 49.86 12.58 -35.33
C LEU A 646 51.02 12.52 -36.31
N ASN A 647 51.08 11.45 -37.11
CA ASN A 647 51.85 11.48 -38.35
C ASN A 647 51.15 12.41 -39.36
N TYR A 648 51.84 12.74 -40.46
CA TYR A 648 51.34 13.72 -41.41
C TYR A 648 49.99 13.34 -42.03
N GLU A 649 49.79 12.07 -42.38
CA GLU A 649 48.54 11.60 -42.98
C GLU A 649 47.37 11.70 -42.00
N SER A 650 47.59 11.31 -40.74
CA SER A 650 46.60 11.47 -39.67
C SER A 650 46.32 12.95 -39.36
N ALA A 651 47.34 13.81 -39.50
CA ALA A 651 47.19 15.26 -39.36
C ALA A 651 46.30 15.84 -40.46
N VAL A 652 46.50 15.45 -41.72
CA VAL A 652 45.61 15.86 -42.83
C VAL A 652 44.16 15.43 -42.55
N LYS A 653 43.95 14.18 -42.14
CA LYS A 653 42.62 13.65 -41.83
C LYS A 653 41.98 14.36 -40.62
N TYR A 654 42.76 14.59 -39.57
CA TYR A 654 42.30 15.31 -38.37
C TYR A 654 41.69 16.66 -38.72
N VAL A 655 42.35 17.42 -39.60
CA VAL A 655 41.88 18.75 -39.95
C VAL A 655 40.63 18.70 -40.85
N GLN A 656 40.53 17.72 -41.74
CA GLN A 656 39.33 17.50 -42.56
C GLN A 656 38.09 17.16 -41.71
N ASP A 657 38.30 16.44 -40.61
CA ASP A 657 37.24 16.05 -39.66
C ASP A 657 36.98 17.11 -38.58
N LEU A 658 37.80 18.16 -38.50
CA LEU A 658 37.69 19.19 -37.47
C LEU A 658 36.42 20.02 -37.64
N ARG A 659 35.67 20.22 -36.55
CA ARG A 659 34.41 20.99 -36.53
C ARG A 659 34.42 22.14 -35.51
N THR A 660 35.59 22.53 -35.04
CA THR A 660 35.77 23.60 -34.04
C THR A 660 35.13 24.91 -34.52
N GLY A 661 34.42 25.59 -33.63
CA GLY A 661 33.67 26.82 -33.96
C GLY A 661 32.49 26.65 -34.91
N GLY A 662 32.12 25.42 -35.31
CA GLY A 662 31.08 25.14 -36.30
C GLY A 662 31.54 25.15 -37.75
N TYR A 663 32.85 25.29 -37.98
CA TYR A 663 33.46 25.38 -39.31
C TYR A 663 33.95 24.02 -39.82
N GLN A 664 33.99 23.83 -41.14
CA GLN A 664 34.44 22.58 -41.78
C GLN A 664 35.60 22.80 -42.77
N ASP A 665 35.99 24.05 -42.98
CA ASP A 665 37.03 24.52 -43.91
C ASP A 665 38.39 24.71 -43.22
N TRP A 666 38.63 23.98 -42.13
CA TRP A 666 39.92 23.95 -41.47
C TRP A 666 40.97 23.32 -42.40
N ARG A 667 42.21 23.82 -42.33
CA ARG A 667 43.36 23.25 -43.08
C ARG A 667 44.66 23.28 -42.27
N LEU A 668 45.62 22.50 -42.74
CA LEU A 668 47.00 22.66 -42.29
C LEU A 668 47.49 24.07 -42.67
N PRO A 669 48.21 24.75 -41.77
CA PRO A 669 48.79 26.05 -42.06
C PRO A 669 50.00 25.92 -42.98
N THR A 670 50.31 26.99 -43.70
CA THR A 670 51.57 27.13 -44.42
C THR A 670 52.72 27.39 -43.44
N GLU A 671 53.96 27.15 -43.87
CA GLU A 671 55.16 27.48 -43.12
C GLU A 671 55.18 28.98 -42.74
N SER A 672 54.75 29.86 -43.67
CA SER A 672 54.69 31.31 -43.45
C SER A 672 53.64 31.73 -42.42
N GLU A 673 52.49 31.05 -42.37
CA GLU A 673 51.44 31.34 -41.40
C GLU A 673 51.86 30.95 -39.98
N LEU A 674 52.47 29.77 -39.81
CA LEU A 674 52.96 29.31 -38.51
C LEU A 674 54.13 30.16 -38.00
N THR A 675 55.11 30.47 -38.86
CA THR A 675 56.22 31.36 -38.49
C THR A 675 55.73 32.77 -38.15
N GLY A 676 54.66 33.24 -38.81
CA GLY A 676 54.00 34.51 -38.52
C GLY A 676 53.40 34.62 -37.10
N ILE A 677 53.06 33.49 -36.46
CA ILE A 677 52.49 33.47 -35.10
C ILE A 677 53.45 32.93 -34.02
N TYR A 678 54.43 32.09 -34.38
CA TYR A 678 55.39 31.52 -33.42
C TYR A 678 56.78 32.15 -33.45
N LYS A 679 57.19 32.77 -34.56
CA LYS A 679 58.51 33.41 -34.72
C LYS A 679 58.44 34.94 -34.77
N THR A 680 57.24 35.53 -34.68
CA THR A 680 57.03 36.99 -34.71
C THR A 680 56.25 37.50 -33.49
N LYS A 681 56.78 38.52 -32.80
CA LYS A 681 56.10 39.17 -31.66
C LYS A 681 54.88 40.01 -32.11
N PRO A 682 53.79 40.08 -31.30
CA PRO A 682 53.52 39.23 -30.16
C PRO A 682 53.26 37.79 -30.61
N PHE A 683 53.86 36.84 -29.90
CA PHE A 683 53.76 35.41 -30.19
C PHE A 683 52.40 34.86 -29.77
N PHE A 684 51.94 33.81 -30.46
CA PHE A 684 50.84 33.00 -29.95
C PHE A 684 51.24 32.40 -28.58
N PRO A 685 50.30 32.20 -27.64
CA PRO A 685 50.58 31.51 -26.40
C PRO A 685 51.35 30.20 -26.60
N PRO A 686 52.33 29.90 -25.73
CA PRO A 686 53.11 28.68 -25.89
C PRO A 686 52.19 27.46 -25.65
N ARG A 687 52.51 26.35 -26.32
CA ARG A 687 51.73 25.11 -26.28
C ARG A 687 52.66 23.93 -26.04
N ALA A 688 52.06 22.77 -25.73
CA ALA A 688 52.81 21.58 -25.35
C ALA A 688 53.51 20.87 -26.53
N ALA A 689 53.13 21.17 -27.77
CA ALA A 689 53.76 20.58 -28.94
C ALA A 689 55.17 21.14 -29.14
N GLU A 690 56.13 20.28 -29.49
CA GLU A 690 57.48 20.69 -29.86
C GLU A 690 57.48 21.44 -31.21
N TRP A 691 56.66 20.97 -32.15
CA TRP A 691 56.53 21.54 -33.49
C TRP A 691 55.17 21.20 -34.14
N TYR A 692 54.83 21.94 -35.20
CA TYR A 692 53.59 21.79 -35.97
C TYR A 692 53.85 21.40 -37.42
N TRP A 693 52.99 20.52 -37.95
CA TRP A 693 52.94 20.19 -39.37
C TRP A 693 52.50 21.40 -40.21
N THR A 694 53.20 21.66 -41.30
CA THR A 694 52.77 22.61 -42.32
C THR A 694 52.12 21.90 -43.52
N SER A 695 51.51 22.63 -44.45
CA SER A 695 50.90 22.08 -45.67
C SER A 695 51.92 21.68 -46.76
N GLU A 696 53.18 22.08 -46.60
CA GLU A 696 54.24 21.97 -47.60
C GLU A 696 54.97 20.63 -47.48
N THR A 697 54.88 19.82 -48.53
CA THR A 697 55.48 18.49 -48.60
C THR A 697 56.39 18.36 -49.81
N TYR A 698 57.43 17.55 -49.71
CA TYR A 698 58.33 17.26 -50.81
C TYR A 698 58.85 15.83 -50.75
N SER A 699 59.29 15.31 -51.89
CA SER A 699 59.82 13.96 -52.02
C SER A 699 61.34 13.98 -51.95
N ARG A 700 61.92 13.14 -51.09
CA ARG A 700 63.37 12.95 -50.98
C ARG A 700 63.72 11.50 -51.27
N TYR A 701 64.71 11.27 -52.12
CA TYR A 701 65.21 9.93 -52.39
C TYR A 701 66.35 9.58 -51.42
N SER A 702 66.17 8.56 -50.59
CA SER A 702 67.20 8.01 -49.71
C SER A 702 66.90 6.53 -49.45
N GLY A 703 67.46 5.65 -50.28
CA GLY A 703 67.13 4.21 -50.24
C GLY A 703 65.66 3.88 -50.56
N GLY A 704 64.91 4.85 -51.10
CA GLY A 704 63.47 4.82 -51.34
C GLY A 704 62.89 6.23 -51.39
N TRP A 705 61.69 6.38 -51.96
CA TRP A 705 60.97 7.66 -51.95
C TRP A 705 60.38 7.92 -50.56
N GLN A 706 60.92 8.92 -49.88
CA GLN A 706 60.45 9.37 -48.57
C GLN A 706 59.70 10.69 -48.73
N LYS A 707 58.54 10.81 -48.08
CA LYS A 707 57.80 12.06 -48.00
C LYS A 707 58.30 12.86 -46.82
N MET A 708 58.75 14.06 -47.09
CA MET A 708 59.19 15.00 -46.08
C MET A 708 58.23 16.18 -46.02
N VAL A 709 58.19 16.85 -44.88
CA VAL A 709 57.28 17.97 -44.62
C VAL A 709 58.06 19.06 -43.90
N ASN A 710 57.78 20.32 -44.26
CA ASN A 710 58.27 21.44 -43.47
C ASN A 710 57.57 21.46 -42.11
N ILE A 711 58.30 21.86 -41.08
CA ILE A 711 57.77 21.97 -39.71
C ILE A 711 58.12 23.33 -39.14
N VAL A 712 57.31 23.78 -38.17
CA VAL A 712 57.63 24.99 -37.41
C VAL A 712 57.63 24.64 -35.94
N THR A 713 58.77 24.83 -35.28
CA THR A 713 58.93 24.62 -33.85
C THR A 713 58.22 25.71 -33.05
N THR A 714 57.76 25.36 -31.86
CA THR A 714 57.02 26.28 -30.98
C THR A 714 57.94 27.21 -30.17
N ALA A 715 59.25 27.04 -30.29
CA ALA A 715 60.27 27.88 -29.69
C ALA A 715 60.10 29.35 -30.10
N ARG A 716 60.06 30.25 -29.11
CA ARG A 716 59.89 31.71 -29.29
C ARG A 716 61.22 32.37 -29.64
N GLU A 717 61.65 32.19 -30.87
CA GLU A 717 62.86 32.77 -31.42
C GLU A 717 62.54 33.61 -32.66
N THR A 718 63.28 34.69 -32.86
CA THR A 718 63.13 35.56 -34.04
C THR A 718 64.12 35.22 -35.14
N GLU A 719 65.18 34.49 -34.81
CA GLU A 719 66.14 33.90 -35.74
C GLU A 719 65.94 32.39 -35.72
N TRP A 720 65.61 31.82 -36.87
CA TRP A 720 65.30 30.40 -37.00
C TRP A 720 65.75 29.91 -38.38
N ASN A 721 66.06 28.62 -38.46
CA ASN A 721 66.37 27.95 -39.73
C ASN A 721 65.18 27.11 -40.17
N LYS A 722 65.02 26.94 -41.48
CA LYS A 722 64.01 26.03 -42.00
C LYS A 722 64.26 24.61 -41.48
N GLU A 723 63.23 24.05 -40.88
CA GLU A 723 63.24 22.71 -40.33
C GLU A 723 62.25 21.81 -41.08
N GLN A 724 62.62 20.53 -41.16
CA GLN A 724 61.89 19.57 -41.96
C GLN A 724 62.09 18.17 -41.43
N THR A 725 61.07 17.33 -41.57
CA THR A 725 61.09 15.97 -41.01
C THR A 725 60.33 14.97 -41.88
N TYR A 726 60.49 13.68 -41.59
CA TYR A 726 59.79 12.60 -42.31
C TYR A 726 58.29 12.60 -41.96
N SER A 727 57.44 12.33 -42.94
CA SER A 727 55.98 12.37 -42.76
C SER A 727 55.43 11.36 -41.74
N GLN A 728 56.23 10.37 -41.34
CA GLN A 728 55.88 9.35 -40.34
C GLN A 728 56.15 9.79 -38.90
N GLU A 729 56.86 10.90 -38.72
CA GLU A 729 57.23 11.38 -37.39
C GLU A 729 56.02 11.87 -36.58
N CYS A 730 56.25 12.01 -35.28
CA CYS A 730 55.24 12.41 -34.30
C CYS A 730 55.17 13.95 -34.24
N GLY A 731 54.12 14.55 -34.84
CA GLY A 731 53.89 15.99 -34.84
C GLY A 731 52.50 16.41 -34.34
N ALA A 732 52.28 17.71 -34.21
CA ALA A 732 50.97 18.27 -33.86
C ALA A 732 50.41 19.15 -34.97
N VAL A 733 49.13 19.54 -34.85
CA VAL A 733 48.46 20.43 -35.79
C VAL A 733 47.85 21.62 -35.07
N HIS A 734 48.21 22.82 -35.53
CA HIS A 734 47.49 24.05 -35.22
C HIS A 734 46.69 24.47 -36.46
N ALA A 735 45.42 24.12 -36.48
CA ALA A 735 44.59 24.31 -37.67
C ALA A 735 44.26 25.80 -37.89
N VAL A 736 44.20 26.19 -39.16
CA VAL A 736 43.89 27.55 -39.61
C VAL A 736 42.79 27.53 -40.66
N ARG A 737 42.05 28.63 -40.77
CA ARG A 737 41.06 28.89 -41.83
C ARG A 737 41.02 30.40 -42.18
N PRO A 738 40.52 30.76 -43.38
CA PRO A 738 40.33 32.14 -43.80
C PRO A 738 39.35 32.95 -42.94
#